data_AF-A0A6E8WC66-F1
#
_entry.id   AF-A0A6E8WC66-F1
#
_cell.length_a   1.000
_cell.length_b   1.000
_cell.length_c   1.000
_cell.angle_alpha   90.00
_cell.angle_beta   90.00
_cell.angle_gamma   90.00
#
_symmetry.space_group_name_H-M   'P 1'
#
loop_
_entity.id
_entity.type
_entity.pdbx_description
1 polymer ?
#
loop_
_entity_poly.entity_id
_entity_poly.type
_entity_poly.pdbx_seq_one_letter_code
_entity_poly.pdbx_strand_id
1 'polypeptide(L)'
;MRCSLKRFLLVLALLYLVPHTCGQEENHLTCGRRKVKTQYYIHNGVDARAGHWPWHATIYHQNKYACGGSIIDESTILTASHCVYLDSGVISRTRVSVHVGRINLNESSEHTQTFDVRDIIVHPGFSKHSIINDIALIKLSSNITMTKYVQPVCLWTMDSKLDTIVGRNGTIVGFGSNEHNVVSDQLKQALIGVMDPLTCIATDRNVFGTHLTSDMFCGKGQTGVSACNGDSGGGMFFETNGKWYVRGLVSFSPERGNTTLCDPLKPTAYTDVAKYLNWIKQYIDQRVLTYDSDVLDIDYEEKLRLFNFKTCGVKVSKVDNYNTSWTLPWVGYVTSQHENKHRCVVTLISDWYAVGPADCFENNGVDAYVLLGYGLESPDAECFVKNGSTLCHHPSQQRRIKNFIIHPKFDRTNDVNNIALIELLTPADTSQVNVKPICVPVTSELRTNAKRNLHVAVLSSTGNSLKTVPIRYVESVECRRQYADSKLALNLENSFCTEIANKQDAQHCFSMTEGTPLHEIRMISGVERYFLRGFKLLGSICDSKALPTVFSNAEAYLDWILYNMKYNTLEPTNAFRIATVNTTEQTLESEWSKLQQQPGKENLRLFNMDTCGLTSTRNQNLGQMAVMPWIGFFDAIENSTDESPSTRSLAVLISEWYALVPKSSVQNGATWRYLVLGKFNPDVPCFPPTCVPTYQEVDIKNVILPPADESKQIFALIELLEPADLTNPYIKPICLPFMDQLYRNKPTEVVVSSASSNSYAIESKKLTMVDKPTCRQRLMREGFLPPSEGNPSCAIEADKFKQTKMSLAMGSPFQMAVGYGGRTRYFLYGMNFQIRDTYEELVYGPYLFDAVVMSDLEWVLANMQEKEQQTSFQSATRNERVNLRPVQYDSKRTLFNFNTCGISSRRDPTPWMGYVFSNAPFFNESRCSATLISDWYVISAADCFEDPSADHIIQFGDYMDVQQIATQKIFVHPRYNRTNHYNDIALVLLRSSVDTSASSIKPICLPIINQIRSYDTLSLILVGHTSTSDSEYRITNINGRYIDMAECQKRWQGLKVSYTIDRSTHCVITKRTTDDECVGLFTGASLHSLQLLRSENRHFLRGFTVTAPKACSIYYPAIYTNTDAYLDWILETMELPAVQLNGRRHREQFRF
;
A
#
# COMPACT_ATOMS: atom_id res chain seq x y z
N MET A 1 51.69 -32.36 39.32
CA MET A 1 52.83 -32.98 38.60
C MET A 1 53.76 -31.86 38.11
N ARG A 2 55.05 -32.19 37.95
CA ARG A 2 56.27 -31.34 37.99
C ARG A 2 56.62 -30.54 36.70
N CYS A 3 57.45 -29.50 36.90
CA CYS A 3 58.54 -28.93 36.06
C CYS A 3 58.20 -28.31 34.69
N SER A 4 58.78 -27.18 34.25
CA SER A 4 60.22 -26.89 34.18
C SER A 4 60.56 -25.38 34.17
N LEU A 5 61.82 -25.11 34.53
CA LEU A 5 62.50 -23.88 34.93
C LEU A 5 63.53 -23.45 33.86
N LYS A 6 64.00 -22.17 33.94
CA LYS A 6 65.22 -21.53 33.35
C LYS A 6 65.01 -20.89 31.97
N ARG A 7 65.51 -19.68 31.65
CA ARG A 7 66.54 -18.73 32.17
C ARG A 7 66.34 -17.46 31.30
N PHE A 8 66.50 -16.19 31.69
CA PHE A 8 67.65 -15.51 32.28
C PHE A 8 67.21 -14.08 32.70
N LEU A 9 67.66 -13.64 33.88
CA LEU A 9 67.57 -12.29 34.40
C LEU A 9 68.36 -11.29 33.54
N LEU A 10 67.84 -10.07 33.36
CA LEU A 10 68.61 -8.84 33.65
C LEU A 10 67.73 -7.58 33.62
N VAL A 11 67.97 -6.75 34.64
CA VAL A 11 67.55 -5.35 34.86
C VAL A 11 66.21 -5.14 35.56
N LEU A 12 66.26 -5.41 36.86
CA LEU A 12 65.38 -4.89 37.90
C LEU A 12 66.01 -3.60 38.44
N ALA A 13 65.49 -2.43 38.07
CA ALA A 13 65.60 -1.19 38.86
C ALA A 13 64.83 -0.06 38.15
N LEU A 14 63.49 -0.02 38.26
CA LEU A 14 62.68 1.21 38.18
C LEU A 14 61.15 1.00 38.36
N LEU A 15 60.69 0.00 39.11
CA LEU A 15 59.25 -0.15 39.41
C LEU A 15 59.03 -0.62 40.86
N TYR A 16 59.36 0.24 41.82
CA TYR A 16 58.72 0.23 43.13
C TYR A 16 57.84 1.48 43.21
N LEU A 17 56.54 1.31 42.94
CA LEU A 17 55.37 2.06 43.47
C LEU A 17 54.17 1.86 42.52
N VAL A 18 53.60 0.66 42.50
CA VAL A 18 52.17 0.47 42.19
C VAL A 18 51.66 -0.63 43.12
N PRO A 19 50.54 -0.45 43.86
CA PRO A 19 50.00 -1.50 44.71
C PRO A 19 49.54 -2.66 43.84
N HIS A 20 49.93 -3.89 44.17
CA HIS A 20 49.18 -5.07 43.74
C HIS A 20 47.82 -5.06 44.45
N THR A 21 46.82 -4.43 43.83
CA THR A 21 45.45 -4.90 43.98
C THR A 21 45.36 -6.15 43.11
N CYS A 22 45.28 -7.31 43.79
CA CYS A 22 44.78 -8.52 43.18
C CYS A 22 43.36 -8.19 42.70
N GLY A 23 43.18 -8.02 41.38
CA GLY A 23 41.86 -7.89 40.81
C GLY A 23 41.09 -9.17 41.13
N GLN A 24 40.10 -9.06 42.02
CA GLN A 24 39.07 -10.08 42.10
C GLN A 24 38.37 -10.09 40.74
N GLU A 25 38.36 -11.23 40.05
CA GLU A 25 37.33 -11.49 39.06
C GLU A 25 36.00 -11.31 39.78
N GLU A 26 35.27 -10.22 39.49
CA GLU A 26 33.90 -10.07 39.96
C GLU A 26 33.07 -11.18 39.31
N ASN A 27 32.82 -12.27 40.05
CA ASN A 27 31.90 -13.32 39.68
C ASN A 27 30.48 -12.74 39.60
N HIS A 28 30.11 -12.16 38.45
CA HIS A 28 28.79 -11.62 38.16
C HIS A 28 27.74 -12.73 38.13
N LEU A 29 26.59 -12.50 38.76
CA LEU A 29 25.47 -13.44 38.74
C LEU A 29 24.65 -13.22 37.45
N THR A 30 24.60 -14.19 36.56
CA THR A 30 23.84 -14.08 35.29
C THR A 30 22.34 -14.24 35.53
N CYS A 31 21.55 -13.23 35.15
CA CYS A 31 20.09 -13.19 35.32
C CYS A 31 19.33 -13.17 33.99
N GLY A 32 18.04 -13.52 34.04
CA GLY A 32 17.08 -13.28 32.96
C GLY A 32 17.34 -14.04 31.67
N ARG A 33 18.23 -15.04 31.65
CA ARG A 33 18.62 -15.77 30.44
C ARG A 33 18.36 -17.25 30.58
N ARG A 34 17.37 -17.74 29.84
CA ARG A 34 16.98 -19.16 29.84
C ARG A 34 18.07 -20.01 29.22
N LYS A 35 18.56 -21.01 29.96
CA LYS A 35 19.52 -22.00 29.45
C LYS A 35 18.88 -23.11 28.60
N VAL A 36 17.56 -23.29 28.67
CA VAL A 36 16.82 -24.24 27.82
C VAL A 36 16.32 -23.48 26.59
N LYS A 37 16.82 -23.85 25.39
CA LYS A 37 16.34 -23.30 24.11
C LYS A 37 14.96 -23.90 23.80
N THR A 38 13.96 -23.05 23.58
CA THR A 38 12.59 -23.50 23.29
C THR A 38 12.04 -22.84 22.03
N GLN A 39 11.47 -23.64 21.13
CA GLN A 39 10.66 -23.19 20.01
C GLN A 39 9.24 -22.92 20.52
N TYR A 40 8.68 -21.75 20.19
CA TYR A 40 7.33 -21.36 20.59
C TYR A 40 6.31 -21.77 19.52
N TYR A 41 5.17 -22.32 19.95
CA TYR A 41 3.97 -22.50 19.13
C TYR A 41 2.75 -21.89 19.87
N ILE A 42 2.17 -20.82 19.29
CA ILE A 42 0.81 -20.19 19.42
C ILE A 42 0.24 -19.82 20.84
N HIS A 43 -0.60 -18.77 20.88
CA HIS A 43 -1.13 -17.98 22.03
C HIS A 43 -2.36 -18.57 22.79
N ASN A 44 -2.58 -18.09 24.03
CA ASN A 44 -3.65 -18.33 25.03
C ASN A 44 -3.25 -19.25 26.20
N GLY A 45 -3.06 -18.69 27.41
CA GLY A 45 -2.89 -19.39 28.69
C GLY A 45 -2.37 -20.83 28.62
N VAL A 46 -1.13 -21.04 28.18
CA VAL A 46 -0.60 -22.39 27.90
C VAL A 46 0.18 -22.94 29.08
N ASP A 47 0.26 -24.27 29.15
CA ASP A 47 1.20 -24.94 30.05
C ASP A 47 2.63 -24.48 29.75
N ALA A 48 3.30 -23.99 30.79
CA ALA A 48 4.73 -23.79 30.74
C ALA A 48 5.43 -25.16 30.68
N ARG A 49 6.62 -25.19 30.06
CA ARG A 49 7.51 -26.37 30.08
C ARG A 49 8.70 -26.12 30.98
N ALA A 50 9.33 -27.20 31.43
CA ALA A 50 10.47 -27.12 32.36
C ALA A 50 11.57 -26.25 31.75
N GLY A 51 11.95 -25.18 32.45
CA GLY A 51 12.97 -24.23 31.99
C GLY A 51 12.44 -23.06 31.16
N HIS A 52 11.12 -22.96 30.89
CA HIS A 52 10.51 -21.74 30.36
C HIS A 52 10.61 -20.59 31.38
N TRP A 53 10.32 -20.86 32.65
CA TRP A 53 10.33 -19.82 33.69
C TRP A 53 11.20 -20.26 34.86
N PRO A 54 12.52 -20.37 34.66
CA PRO A 54 13.43 -20.95 35.65
C PRO A 54 13.56 -20.09 36.92
N TRP A 55 13.07 -18.87 36.89
CA TRP A 55 13.00 -17.95 38.02
C TRP A 55 11.67 -18.00 38.79
N HIS A 56 10.67 -18.78 38.35
CA HIS A 56 9.42 -18.89 39.11
C HIS A 56 9.64 -19.69 40.40
N ALA A 57 9.20 -19.13 41.52
CA ALA A 57 9.22 -19.74 42.84
C ALA A 57 7.79 -19.93 43.35
N THR A 58 7.58 -20.99 44.12
CA THR A 58 6.30 -21.30 44.76
C THR A 58 6.45 -21.22 46.27
N ILE A 59 5.54 -20.50 46.93
CA ILE A 59 5.59 -20.20 48.36
C ILE A 59 4.46 -20.97 49.04
N TYR A 60 4.80 -21.70 50.11
CA TYR A 60 3.88 -22.55 50.85
C TYR A 60 3.72 -22.07 52.29
N HIS A 61 2.49 -22.08 52.78
CA HIS A 61 2.15 -21.88 54.19
C HIS A 61 1.73 -23.22 54.80
N GLN A 62 2.51 -23.72 55.77
CA GLN A 62 2.23 -25.01 56.43
C GLN A 62 1.92 -26.13 55.41
N ASN A 63 2.78 -26.26 54.40
CA ASN A 63 2.67 -27.23 53.28
C ASN A 63 1.48 -27.02 52.31
N LYS A 64 0.80 -25.87 52.35
CA LYS A 64 -0.21 -25.49 51.35
C LYS A 64 0.30 -24.38 50.45
N TYR A 65 0.16 -24.53 49.13
CA TYR A 65 0.53 -23.49 48.18
C TYR A 65 -0.25 -22.21 48.48
N ALA A 66 0.46 -21.09 48.59
CA ALA A 66 -0.10 -19.80 48.98
C ALA A 66 0.08 -18.75 47.87
N CYS A 67 1.29 -18.63 47.33
CA CYS A 67 1.63 -17.58 46.37
C CYS A 67 2.76 -17.99 45.42
N GLY A 68 2.91 -17.22 44.34
CA GLY A 68 4.10 -17.20 43.50
C GLY A 68 5.19 -16.24 44.00
N GLY A 69 6.37 -16.37 43.41
CA GLY A 69 7.49 -15.46 43.60
C GLY A 69 8.51 -15.56 42.46
N SER A 70 9.52 -14.72 42.50
CA SER A 70 10.61 -14.68 41.52
C SER A 70 11.98 -14.80 42.19
N ILE A 71 12.83 -15.70 41.72
CA ILE A 71 14.23 -15.78 42.14
C ILE A 71 14.95 -14.55 41.59
N ILE A 72 15.57 -13.76 42.46
CA ILE A 72 16.34 -12.57 42.05
C ILE A 72 17.83 -12.71 42.32
N ASP A 73 18.22 -13.52 43.31
CA ASP A 73 19.63 -13.89 43.56
C ASP A 73 19.74 -15.31 44.13
N GLU A 74 20.93 -15.73 44.58
CA GLU A 74 21.16 -17.09 45.10
C GLU A 74 20.37 -17.43 46.37
N SER A 75 19.83 -16.46 47.11
CA SER A 75 19.16 -16.71 48.39
C SER A 75 17.91 -15.87 48.62
N THR A 76 17.38 -15.23 47.58
CA THR A 76 16.31 -14.25 47.70
C THR A 76 15.21 -14.45 46.69
N ILE A 77 13.98 -14.47 47.20
CA ILE A 77 12.76 -14.48 46.41
C ILE A 77 12.05 -13.14 46.56
N LEU A 78 11.65 -12.56 45.43
CA LEU A 78 10.75 -11.41 45.33
C LEU A 78 9.31 -11.90 45.26
N THR A 79 8.43 -11.33 46.08
CA THR A 79 6.98 -11.65 46.10
C THR A 79 6.16 -10.44 46.58
N ALA A 80 4.85 -10.59 46.67
CA ALA A 80 3.95 -9.56 47.21
C ALA A 80 3.93 -9.57 48.75
N SER A 81 3.69 -8.43 49.40
CA SER A 81 3.62 -8.35 50.86
C SER A 81 2.42 -9.09 51.43
N HIS A 82 1.27 -9.03 50.76
CA HIS A 82 0.06 -9.72 51.21
C HIS A 82 0.22 -11.25 51.24
N CYS A 83 1.20 -11.79 50.51
CA CYS A 83 1.54 -13.21 50.54
C CYS A 83 2.18 -13.66 51.87
N VAL A 84 2.81 -12.76 52.63
CA VAL A 84 3.54 -13.11 53.87
C VAL A 84 3.10 -12.28 55.09
N TYR A 85 2.04 -11.48 54.94
CA TYR A 85 1.49 -10.62 55.97
C TYR A 85 0.02 -10.97 56.24
N LEU A 86 -0.25 -11.52 57.43
CA LEU A 86 -1.58 -11.92 57.89
C LEU A 86 -2.19 -10.83 58.79
N ASP A 87 -3.43 -10.99 59.24
CA ASP A 87 -4.07 -10.04 60.19
C ASP A 87 -3.31 -9.95 61.52
N SER A 88 -2.58 -11.00 61.88
CA SER A 88 -1.69 -11.06 63.05
C SER A 88 -0.29 -10.48 62.80
N GLY A 89 -0.05 -9.84 61.65
CA GLY A 89 1.26 -9.34 61.21
C GLY A 89 2.02 -10.34 60.32
N VAL A 90 3.34 -10.16 60.22
CA VAL A 90 4.22 -10.99 59.39
C VAL A 90 4.16 -12.46 59.84
N ILE A 91 3.97 -13.38 58.90
CA ILE A 91 3.91 -14.82 59.20
C ILE A 91 5.25 -15.30 59.76
N SER A 92 5.22 -16.24 60.73
CA SER A 92 6.45 -16.84 61.24
C SER A 92 7.20 -17.58 60.13
N ARG A 93 8.49 -17.30 59.96
CA ARG A 93 9.38 -17.95 58.97
C ARG A 93 9.34 -19.47 59.00
N THR A 94 9.13 -20.08 60.17
CA THR A 94 9.02 -21.54 60.36
C THR A 94 7.77 -22.16 59.71
N ARG A 95 6.80 -21.33 59.33
CA ARG A 95 5.57 -21.75 58.65
C ARG A 95 5.64 -21.57 57.13
N VAL A 96 6.73 -21.02 56.60
CA VAL A 96 6.89 -20.72 55.18
C VAL A 96 8.00 -21.60 54.61
N SER A 97 7.73 -22.25 53.48
CA SER A 97 8.75 -22.92 52.66
C SER A 97 8.68 -22.42 51.21
N VAL A 98 9.83 -22.43 50.53
CA VAL A 98 9.97 -21.99 49.13
C VAL A 98 10.45 -23.15 48.29
N HIS A 99 9.78 -23.38 47.16
CA HIS A 99 10.14 -24.43 46.20
C HIS A 99 10.40 -23.79 44.83
N VAL A 100 11.54 -24.12 44.21
CA VAL A 100 11.98 -23.60 42.89
C VAL A 100 12.22 -24.75 41.91
N GLY A 101 12.20 -24.47 40.61
CA GLY A 101 12.37 -25.49 39.55
C GLY A 101 11.17 -26.41 39.39
N ARG A 102 10.01 -25.99 39.91
CA ARG A 102 8.78 -26.78 39.96
C ARG A 102 7.84 -26.38 38.83
N ILE A 103 7.25 -27.38 38.16
CA ILE A 103 6.27 -27.16 37.08
C ILE A 103 4.92 -27.82 37.33
N ASN A 104 4.87 -28.78 38.24
CA ASN A 104 3.65 -29.42 38.71
C ASN A 104 3.59 -29.32 40.25
N LEU A 105 2.48 -28.86 40.83
CA LEU A 105 2.30 -28.73 42.29
C LEU A 105 2.15 -30.07 43.01
N ASN A 106 1.69 -31.12 42.32
CA ASN A 106 1.46 -32.45 42.89
C ASN A 106 2.64 -33.41 42.66
N GLU A 107 3.55 -33.09 41.75
CA GLU A 107 4.69 -33.92 41.40
C GLU A 107 6.01 -33.18 41.68
N SER A 108 6.97 -33.85 42.32
CA SER A 108 8.34 -33.33 42.44
C SER A 108 9.16 -33.81 41.24
N SER A 109 9.82 -32.89 40.53
CA SER A 109 10.76 -33.22 39.46
C SER A 109 12.19 -33.36 39.98
N GLU A 110 13.08 -33.97 39.19
CA GLU A 110 14.53 -34.04 39.49
C GLU A 110 15.20 -32.65 39.54
N HIS A 111 14.50 -31.59 39.12
CA HIS A 111 14.99 -30.21 39.13
C HIS A 111 14.46 -29.38 40.30
N THR A 112 13.55 -29.93 41.11
CA THR A 112 12.90 -29.21 42.20
C THR A 112 13.85 -29.07 43.39
N GLN A 113 13.99 -27.85 43.91
CA GLN A 113 14.77 -27.57 45.13
C GLN A 113 13.85 -26.90 46.17
N THR A 114 13.93 -27.35 47.43
CA THR A 114 13.07 -26.88 48.53
C THR A 114 13.93 -26.22 49.61
N PHE A 115 13.47 -25.08 50.13
CA PHE A 115 14.22 -24.25 51.05
C PHE A 115 13.36 -23.78 52.23
N ASP A 116 13.95 -23.79 53.42
CA ASP A 116 13.41 -23.11 54.60
C ASP A 116 13.70 -21.60 54.53
N VAL A 117 12.90 -20.82 55.25
CA VAL A 117 13.03 -19.36 55.29
C VAL A 117 13.87 -18.89 56.47
N ARG A 118 14.92 -18.11 56.18
CA ARG A 118 15.75 -17.41 57.17
C ARG A 118 15.09 -16.14 57.68
N ASP A 119 14.54 -15.34 56.78
CA ASP A 119 13.96 -14.03 57.09
C ASP A 119 12.89 -13.61 56.08
N ILE A 120 11.95 -12.77 56.53
CA ILE A 120 10.86 -12.21 55.72
C ILE A 120 10.86 -10.70 55.89
N ILE A 121 11.09 -9.98 54.79
CA ILE A 121 11.27 -8.54 54.78
C ILE A 121 10.09 -7.93 54.01
N VAL A 122 9.12 -7.42 54.76
CA VAL A 122 7.94 -6.71 54.24
C VAL A 122 8.27 -5.23 54.06
N HIS A 123 7.80 -4.60 52.99
CA HIS A 123 8.02 -3.16 52.80
C HIS A 123 7.41 -2.37 53.99
N PRO A 124 8.15 -1.43 54.62
CA PRO A 124 7.69 -0.78 55.85
C PRO A 124 6.43 0.07 55.67
N GLY A 125 6.19 0.54 54.45
CA GLY A 125 4.97 1.27 54.07
C GLY A 125 3.80 0.37 53.63
N PHE A 126 3.90 -0.96 53.75
CA PHE A 126 2.81 -1.85 53.36
C PHE A 126 1.59 -1.69 54.29
N SER A 127 0.40 -1.63 53.70
CA SER A 127 -0.86 -1.63 54.43
C SER A 127 -1.80 -2.65 53.82
N LYS A 128 -2.22 -3.65 54.60
CA LYS A 128 -3.19 -4.66 54.16
C LYS A 128 -4.55 -4.06 53.78
N HIS A 129 -4.91 -2.90 54.35
CA HIS A 129 -6.21 -2.27 54.11
C HIS A 129 -6.25 -1.52 52.77
N SER A 130 -5.18 -0.81 52.41
CA SER A 130 -5.11 -0.06 51.16
C SER A 130 -4.33 -0.79 50.06
N ILE A 131 -3.63 -1.87 50.39
CA ILE A 131 -2.78 -2.70 49.51
C ILE A 131 -1.62 -1.90 48.88
N ILE A 132 -1.30 -0.73 49.44
CA ILE A 132 -0.16 0.06 48.98
C ILE A 132 1.16 -0.63 49.33
N ASN A 133 2.19 -0.43 48.52
CA ASN A 133 3.54 -1.00 48.73
C ASN A 133 3.54 -2.52 48.89
N ASP A 134 2.75 -3.21 48.07
CA ASP A 134 2.57 -4.67 48.13
C ASP A 134 3.76 -5.46 47.57
N ILE A 135 4.91 -5.35 48.23
CA ILE A 135 6.18 -5.97 47.82
C ILE A 135 6.98 -6.47 49.03
N ALA A 136 7.49 -7.70 48.96
CA ALA A 136 8.26 -8.34 50.03
C ALA A 136 9.42 -9.17 49.48
N LEU A 137 10.42 -9.41 50.33
CA LEU A 137 11.54 -10.30 50.06
C LEU A 137 11.56 -11.44 51.06
N ILE A 138 11.78 -12.66 50.57
CA ILE A 138 12.01 -13.85 51.39
C ILE A 138 13.48 -14.24 51.26
N LYS A 139 14.19 -14.29 52.39
CA LYS A 139 15.57 -14.78 52.47
C LYS A 139 15.58 -16.25 52.83
N LEU A 140 16.23 -17.06 52.01
CA LEU A 140 16.35 -18.50 52.20
C LEU A 140 17.45 -18.85 53.22
N SER A 141 17.32 -20.00 53.87
CA SER A 141 18.30 -20.52 54.85
C SER A 141 19.60 -21.01 54.21
N SER A 142 19.56 -21.39 52.92
CA SER A 142 20.71 -21.83 52.13
C SER A 142 20.61 -21.33 50.68
N ASN A 143 21.74 -21.31 49.96
CA ASN A 143 21.78 -20.86 48.57
C ASN A 143 21.13 -21.85 47.61
N ILE A 144 20.48 -21.31 46.58
CA ILE A 144 19.89 -22.01 45.45
C ILE A 144 21.01 -22.51 44.54
N THR A 145 20.96 -23.79 44.18
CA THR A 145 21.85 -24.32 43.15
C THR A 145 21.33 -23.93 41.77
N MET A 146 22.02 -23.03 41.08
CA MET A 146 21.61 -22.55 39.76
C MET A 146 21.81 -23.63 38.69
N THR A 147 20.72 -24.03 38.02
CA THR A 147 20.72 -25.07 36.98
C THR A 147 20.12 -24.54 35.68
N LYS A 148 19.97 -25.39 34.65
CA LYS A 148 19.22 -24.99 33.45
C LYS A 148 17.71 -24.77 33.68
N TYR A 149 17.18 -25.22 34.82
CA TYR A 149 15.76 -25.09 35.20
C TYR A 149 15.51 -24.16 36.40
N VAL A 150 16.59 -23.69 37.04
CA VAL A 150 16.54 -22.79 38.21
C VAL A 150 17.56 -21.68 37.98
N GLN A 151 17.09 -20.45 37.72
CA GLN A 151 17.91 -19.27 37.40
C GLN A 151 17.25 -18.02 37.99
N PRO A 152 18.01 -16.94 38.27
CA PRO A 152 17.41 -15.68 38.68
C PRO A 152 16.88 -14.89 37.47
N VAL A 153 15.84 -14.08 37.70
CA VAL A 153 15.38 -13.05 36.75
C VAL A 153 16.10 -11.73 36.99
N CYS A 154 16.21 -10.88 35.97
CA CYS A 154 16.78 -9.56 36.17
C CYS A 154 15.77 -8.60 36.82
N LEU A 155 16.25 -7.73 37.70
CA LEU A 155 15.47 -6.58 38.19
C LEU A 155 15.43 -5.49 37.11
N TRP A 156 14.29 -4.80 36.98
CA TRP A 156 14.14 -3.71 36.02
C TRP A 156 14.97 -2.49 36.40
N THR A 157 16.25 -2.43 36.02
CA THR A 157 17.17 -1.30 36.30
C THR A 157 17.13 -0.19 35.25
N MET A 158 16.26 -0.32 34.25
CA MET A 158 16.06 0.63 33.14
C MET A 158 15.11 1.78 33.53
N ASP A 159 14.58 2.53 32.55
CA ASP A 159 13.63 3.62 32.79
C ASP A 159 12.41 3.14 33.60
N SER A 160 12.12 3.87 34.68
CA SER A 160 11.01 3.60 35.60
C SER A 160 9.71 4.28 35.18
N LYS A 161 9.70 5.09 34.11
CA LYS A 161 8.48 5.72 33.57
C LYS A 161 7.53 4.67 33.00
N LEU A 162 6.26 4.72 33.44
CA LEU A 162 5.23 3.77 33.04
C LEU A 162 4.92 3.83 31.54
N ASP A 163 4.94 5.02 30.94
CA ASP A 163 4.65 5.24 29.51
C ASP A 163 5.56 4.43 28.57
N THR A 164 6.74 4.01 29.04
CA THR A 164 7.67 3.16 28.28
C THR A 164 7.19 1.71 28.11
N ILE A 165 6.19 1.29 28.91
CA ILE A 165 5.61 -0.05 28.88
C ILE A 165 4.09 -0.07 28.65
N VAL A 166 3.39 1.06 28.71
CA VAL A 166 1.96 1.14 28.34
C VAL A 166 1.77 0.64 26.90
N GLY A 167 0.81 -0.27 26.70
CA GLY A 167 0.57 -0.91 25.41
C GLY A 167 1.54 -2.05 25.05
N ARG A 168 2.61 -2.28 25.82
CA ARG A 168 3.48 -3.47 25.64
C ARG A 168 2.87 -4.69 26.32
N ASN A 169 3.13 -5.86 25.77
CA ASN A 169 2.76 -7.14 26.37
C ASN A 169 3.89 -7.64 27.30
N GLY A 170 3.53 -7.93 28.54
CA GLY A 170 4.36 -8.72 29.46
C GLY A 170 3.78 -10.12 29.63
N THR A 171 4.58 -11.05 30.14
CA THR A 171 4.14 -12.42 30.40
C THR A 171 4.00 -12.65 31.90
N ILE A 172 2.80 -13.03 32.34
CA ILE A 172 2.54 -13.49 33.71
C ILE A 172 2.70 -15.00 33.80
N VAL A 173 3.09 -15.47 34.98
CA VAL A 173 3.41 -16.88 35.23
C VAL A 173 2.96 -17.27 36.62
N GLY A 174 2.21 -18.36 36.74
CA GLY A 174 1.73 -18.84 38.02
C GLY A 174 0.84 -20.08 37.92
N PHE A 175 0.33 -20.52 39.07
CA PHE A 175 -0.54 -21.68 39.23
C PHE A 175 -1.98 -21.25 39.59
N GLY A 176 -2.37 -20.03 39.23
CA GLY A 176 -3.66 -19.45 39.58
C GLY A 176 -4.86 -20.34 39.27
N SER A 177 -5.92 -20.09 40.02
CA SER A 177 -7.16 -20.84 39.95
C SER A 177 -7.82 -20.65 38.59
N ASN A 178 -8.30 -21.75 38.02
CA ASN A 178 -9.13 -21.72 36.81
C ASN A 178 -10.56 -21.25 37.12
N GLU A 179 -11.41 -21.21 36.09
CA GLU A 179 -12.83 -20.84 36.16
C GLU A 179 -13.67 -21.71 37.11
N HIS A 180 -13.16 -22.87 37.52
CA HIS A 180 -13.78 -23.80 38.46
C HIS A 180 -13.27 -23.65 39.90
N ASN A 181 -12.51 -22.59 40.20
CA ASN A 181 -11.89 -22.36 41.52
C ASN A 181 -10.92 -23.48 41.92
N VAL A 182 -10.24 -24.08 40.94
CA VAL A 182 -9.23 -25.11 41.16
C VAL A 182 -7.87 -24.52 40.77
N VAL A 183 -6.96 -24.46 41.74
CA VAL A 183 -5.55 -24.10 41.52
C VAL A 183 -4.99 -25.04 40.45
N SER A 184 -4.33 -24.48 39.43
CA SER A 184 -3.76 -25.30 38.37
C SER A 184 -2.64 -26.17 38.94
N ASP A 185 -2.69 -27.47 38.68
CA ASP A 185 -1.58 -28.36 39.05
C ASP A 185 -0.34 -28.07 38.19
N GLN A 186 -0.52 -27.60 36.96
CA GLN A 186 0.56 -27.27 36.02
C GLN A 186 0.83 -25.77 35.98
N LEU A 187 2.11 -25.39 35.85
CA LEU A 187 2.50 -23.98 35.75
C LEU A 187 1.97 -23.40 34.43
N LYS A 188 1.27 -22.27 34.50
CA LYS A 188 0.72 -21.58 33.33
C LYS A 188 1.51 -20.32 33.00
N GLN A 189 1.43 -19.91 31.75
CA GLN A 189 1.93 -18.61 31.28
C GLN A 189 0.89 -17.91 30.40
N ALA A 190 0.78 -16.59 30.54
CA ALA A 190 -0.14 -15.80 29.74
C ALA A 190 0.41 -14.41 29.39
N LEU A 191 0.06 -13.90 28.19
CA LEU A 191 0.43 -12.56 27.75
C LEU A 191 -0.63 -11.55 28.19
N ILE A 192 -0.18 -10.49 28.84
CA ILE A 192 -1.00 -9.42 29.40
C ILE A 192 -0.49 -8.09 28.86
N GLY A 193 -1.38 -7.30 28.26
CA GLY A 193 -1.07 -5.95 27.80
C GLY A 193 -1.15 -4.95 28.95
N VAL A 194 -0.13 -4.10 29.10
CA VAL A 194 -0.15 -3.02 30.10
C VAL A 194 -1.12 -1.93 29.68
N MET A 195 -1.97 -1.51 30.60
CA MET A 195 -2.99 -0.48 30.38
C MET A 195 -2.56 0.87 30.92
N ASP A 196 -3.05 1.92 30.28
CA ASP A 196 -2.98 3.27 30.83
C ASP A 196 -3.74 3.34 32.18
N PRO A 197 -3.18 4.01 33.22
CA PRO A 197 -3.80 4.07 34.54
C PRO A 197 -5.21 4.67 34.57
N LEU A 198 -5.46 5.73 33.78
CA LEU A 198 -6.78 6.36 33.74
C LEU A 198 -7.81 5.44 33.09
N THR A 199 -7.39 4.73 32.05
CA THR A 199 -8.19 3.68 31.42
C THR A 199 -8.51 2.57 32.40
N CYS A 200 -7.54 2.12 33.21
CA CYS A 200 -7.77 1.11 34.24
C CYS A 200 -8.80 1.59 35.28
N ILE A 201 -8.64 2.80 35.82
CA ILE A 201 -9.59 3.39 36.78
C ILE A 201 -11.00 3.48 36.19
N ALA A 202 -11.12 3.81 34.91
CA ALA A 202 -12.40 3.88 34.22
C ALA A 202 -13.10 2.52 34.10
N THR A 203 -12.36 1.40 34.10
CA THR A 203 -12.96 0.05 33.99
C THR A 203 -13.72 -0.37 35.25
N ASP A 204 -13.23 0.00 36.43
CA ASP A 204 -13.91 -0.25 37.71
C ASP A 204 -13.46 0.79 38.75
N ARG A 205 -14.19 1.91 38.79
CA ARG A 205 -13.83 3.04 39.65
C ARG A 205 -13.92 2.71 41.14
N ASN A 206 -14.73 1.72 41.53
CA ASN A 206 -14.89 1.35 42.93
C ASN A 206 -13.68 0.57 43.46
N VAL A 207 -13.03 -0.24 42.60
CA VAL A 207 -11.84 -1.02 42.96
C VAL A 207 -10.56 -0.25 42.62
N PHE A 208 -10.40 0.19 41.37
CA PHE A 208 -9.17 0.84 40.94
C PHE A 208 -9.12 2.32 41.33
N GLY A 209 -10.26 3.02 41.38
CA GLY A 209 -10.27 4.42 41.81
C GLY A 209 -9.95 4.63 43.29
N THR A 210 -10.05 3.57 44.12
CA THR A 210 -9.78 3.59 45.56
C THR A 210 -8.41 3.02 45.92
N HIS A 211 -7.96 1.98 45.20
CA HIS A 211 -6.74 1.23 45.55
C HIS A 211 -5.55 1.42 44.59
N LEU A 212 -5.75 1.88 43.34
CA LEU A 212 -4.65 2.05 42.39
C LEU A 212 -3.81 3.29 42.74
N THR A 213 -2.48 3.12 42.84
CA THR A 213 -1.53 4.21 43.10
C THR A 213 -0.54 4.40 41.96
N SER A 214 0.30 5.44 42.03
CA SER A 214 1.40 5.68 41.08
C SER A 214 2.52 4.64 41.10
N ASP A 215 2.53 3.78 42.14
CA ASP A 215 3.50 2.69 42.30
C ASP A 215 2.94 1.34 41.80
N MET A 216 1.82 1.41 41.09
CA MET A 216 1.12 0.28 40.50
C MET A 216 0.80 0.56 39.03
N PHE A 217 0.55 -0.50 38.28
CA PHE A 217 -0.02 -0.41 36.95
C PHE A 217 -1.00 -1.56 36.72
N CYS A 218 -1.89 -1.40 35.74
CA CYS A 218 -2.83 -2.44 35.39
C CYS A 218 -2.43 -3.17 34.12
N GLY A 219 -2.86 -4.41 34.00
CA GLY A 219 -2.75 -5.17 32.78
C GLY A 219 -4.02 -5.96 32.51
N LYS A 220 -4.35 -6.13 31.23
CA LYS A 220 -5.49 -6.94 30.78
C LYS A 220 -5.05 -7.87 29.65
N GLY A 221 -5.40 -9.15 29.78
CA GLY A 221 -5.22 -10.14 28.72
C GLY A 221 -6.39 -10.14 27.74
N GLN A 222 -6.40 -11.12 26.85
CA GLN A 222 -7.58 -11.42 26.03
C GLN A 222 -8.76 -11.85 26.92
N THR A 223 -9.97 -11.88 26.37
CA THR A 223 -11.17 -12.28 27.11
C THR A 223 -10.96 -13.63 27.81
N GLY A 224 -11.10 -13.65 29.14
CA GLY A 224 -10.90 -14.86 29.95
C GLY A 224 -9.46 -15.10 30.43
N VAL A 225 -8.51 -14.23 30.07
CA VAL A 225 -7.10 -14.34 30.47
C VAL A 225 -6.75 -13.22 31.45
N SER A 226 -6.59 -13.59 32.72
CA SER A 226 -6.12 -12.70 33.79
C SER A 226 -5.28 -13.48 34.80
N ALA A 227 -4.60 -12.78 35.70
CA ALA A 227 -4.14 -13.42 36.92
C ALA A 227 -5.35 -13.71 37.84
N CYS A 228 -5.29 -14.81 38.58
CA CYS A 228 -6.33 -15.20 39.53
C CYS A 228 -5.76 -15.63 40.88
N ASN A 229 -6.64 -16.07 41.79
CA ASN A 229 -6.29 -16.59 43.10
C ASN A 229 -5.20 -17.66 42.98
N GLY A 230 -4.03 -17.43 43.59
CA GLY A 230 -2.86 -18.31 43.49
C GLY A 230 -1.74 -17.73 42.63
N ASP A 231 -2.00 -16.78 41.73
CA ASP A 231 -0.95 -16.07 40.99
C ASP A 231 -0.32 -14.92 41.78
N SER A 232 -0.91 -14.56 42.93
CA SER A 232 -0.44 -13.54 43.86
C SER A 232 1.06 -13.62 44.12
N GLY A 233 1.75 -12.48 44.03
CA GLY A 233 3.20 -12.39 44.19
C GLY A 233 4.02 -12.96 43.02
N GLY A 234 3.39 -13.60 42.04
CA GLY A 234 3.99 -14.01 40.78
C GLY A 234 4.42 -12.79 39.94
N GLY A 235 5.49 -12.96 39.18
CA GLY A 235 6.06 -11.88 38.36
C GLY A 235 5.36 -11.72 37.01
N MET A 236 5.28 -10.47 36.55
CA MET A 236 5.07 -10.11 35.15
C MET A 236 6.42 -9.75 34.53
N PHE A 237 6.81 -10.54 33.54
CA PHE A 237 8.15 -10.49 32.95
C PHE A 237 8.12 -9.92 31.53
N PHE A 238 9.15 -9.15 31.19
CA PHE A 238 9.35 -8.58 29.87
C PHE A 238 10.71 -8.96 29.35
N GLU A 239 10.78 -9.31 28.07
CA GLU A 239 12.04 -9.53 27.38
C GLU A 239 12.54 -8.22 26.76
N THR A 240 13.77 -7.83 27.11
CA THR A 240 14.48 -6.69 26.53
C THR A 240 15.90 -7.14 26.22
N ASN A 241 16.35 -7.01 24.97
CA ASN A 241 17.70 -7.38 24.53
C ASN A 241 18.10 -8.82 24.92
N GLY A 242 17.19 -9.78 24.77
CA GLY A 242 17.42 -11.20 25.07
C GLY A 242 17.60 -11.53 26.56
N LYS A 243 17.29 -10.58 27.46
CA LYS A 243 17.20 -10.79 28.91
C LYS A 243 15.76 -10.54 29.39
N TRP A 244 15.33 -11.33 30.35
CA TRP A 244 14.02 -11.22 30.98
C TRP A 244 14.12 -10.43 32.29
N TYR A 245 13.24 -9.44 32.41
CA TYR A 245 13.16 -8.53 33.54
C TYR A 245 11.81 -8.66 34.23
N VAL A 246 11.80 -8.66 35.57
CA VAL A 246 10.55 -8.55 36.35
C VAL A 246 10.18 -7.08 36.52
N ARG A 247 8.97 -6.72 36.08
CA ARG A 247 8.45 -5.34 36.15
C ARG A 247 7.20 -5.24 37.02
N GLY A 248 6.33 -6.23 36.98
CA GLY A 248 5.12 -6.30 37.79
C GLY A 248 5.16 -7.45 38.78
N LEU A 249 4.49 -7.28 39.92
CA LEU A 249 4.09 -8.39 40.80
C LEU A 249 2.56 -8.41 40.86
N VAL A 250 1.95 -9.58 40.68
CA VAL A 250 0.49 -9.73 40.80
C VAL A 250 0.06 -9.32 42.22
N SER A 251 -0.76 -8.27 42.32
CA SER A 251 -1.18 -7.68 43.60
C SER A 251 -2.65 -7.94 43.87
N PHE A 252 -3.56 -7.33 43.11
CA PHE A 252 -5.01 -7.54 43.28
C PHE A 252 -5.77 -7.51 41.95
N SER A 253 -6.93 -8.13 41.94
CA SER A 253 -7.91 -8.04 40.85
C SER A 253 -9.32 -7.90 41.42
N PRO A 254 -10.26 -7.29 40.68
CA PRO A 254 -11.64 -7.19 41.12
C PRO A 254 -12.28 -8.58 41.27
N GLU A 255 -13.18 -8.70 42.23
CA GLU A 255 -13.93 -9.93 42.48
C GLU A 255 -15.13 -10.09 41.53
N ARG A 256 -15.47 -11.34 41.22
CA ARG A 256 -16.64 -11.71 40.40
C ARG A 256 -17.90 -11.77 41.28
N GLY A 257 -18.74 -10.75 41.21
CA GLY A 257 -20.01 -10.70 41.95
C GLY A 257 -19.79 -10.70 43.47
N ASN A 258 -20.53 -11.54 44.21
CA ASN A 258 -20.36 -11.72 45.66
C ASN A 258 -19.48 -12.95 45.99
N THR A 259 -18.53 -13.30 45.13
CA THR A 259 -17.60 -14.42 45.34
C THR A 259 -16.21 -13.89 45.68
N THR A 260 -15.36 -14.72 46.29
CA THR A 260 -13.94 -14.40 46.53
C THR A 260 -13.06 -14.76 45.33
N LEU A 261 -13.65 -14.89 44.13
CA LEU A 261 -12.95 -15.27 42.90
C LEU A 261 -12.59 -14.03 42.09
N CYS A 262 -11.41 -14.04 41.49
CA CYS A 262 -11.03 -13.02 40.53
C CYS A 262 -12.05 -12.95 39.38
N ASP A 263 -12.25 -11.77 38.80
CA ASP A 263 -13.01 -11.60 37.57
C ASP A 263 -12.07 -11.55 36.35
N PRO A 264 -12.00 -12.62 35.53
CA PRO A 264 -11.09 -12.67 34.39
C PRO A 264 -11.47 -11.74 33.23
N LEU A 265 -12.60 -11.04 33.34
CA LEU A 265 -13.01 -10.00 32.39
C LEU A 265 -12.47 -8.62 32.76
N LYS A 266 -12.02 -8.45 34.00
CA LYS A 266 -11.50 -7.18 34.53
C LYS A 266 -9.96 -7.18 34.54
N PRO A 267 -9.32 -5.99 34.49
CA PRO A 267 -7.87 -5.89 34.59
C PRO A 267 -7.34 -6.44 35.92
N THR A 268 -6.06 -6.78 35.96
CA THR A 268 -5.31 -7.08 37.19
C THR A 268 -4.38 -5.91 37.49
N ALA A 269 -4.28 -5.50 38.75
CA ALA A 269 -3.29 -4.53 39.22
C ALA A 269 -2.00 -5.23 39.65
N TYR A 270 -0.88 -4.63 39.27
CA TYR A 270 0.47 -5.11 39.53
C TYR A 270 1.24 -4.05 40.31
N THR A 271 2.04 -4.46 41.30
CA THR A 271 3.03 -3.59 41.93
C THR A 271 4.17 -3.33 40.96
N ASP A 272 4.51 -2.07 40.72
CA ASP A 272 5.58 -1.67 39.80
C ASP A 272 6.96 -1.82 40.46
N VAL A 273 7.62 -2.97 40.22
CA VAL A 273 8.92 -3.32 40.81
C VAL A 273 9.98 -2.26 40.55
N ALA A 274 9.93 -1.56 39.42
CA ALA A 274 10.90 -0.53 39.09
C ALA A 274 10.87 0.67 40.06
N LYS A 275 9.73 0.92 40.71
CA LYS A 275 9.58 1.98 41.73
C LYS A 275 10.24 1.61 43.05
N TYR A 276 10.43 0.31 43.31
CA TYR A 276 10.93 -0.22 44.58
C TYR A 276 12.41 -0.64 44.55
N LEU A 277 13.13 -0.41 43.45
CA LEU A 277 14.54 -0.81 43.33
C LEU A 277 15.39 -0.31 44.50
N ASN A 278 15.24 0.95 44.91
CA ASN A 278 16.05 1.52 46.01
C ASN A 278 15.84 0.80 47.34
N TRP A 279 14.65 0.25 47.57
CA TRP A 279 14.36 -0.57 48.73
C TRP A 279 14.94 -1.99 48.55
N ILE A 280 14.70 -2.63 47.40
CA ILE A 280 15.22 -3.99 47.10
C ILE A 280 16.75 -4.04 47.24
N LYS A 281 17.45 -3.02 46.72
CA LYS A 281 18.91 -2.90 46.73
C LYS A 281 19.55 -3.04 48.12
N GLN A 282 18.83 -2.68 49.18
CA GLN A 282 19.34 -2.74 50.55
C GLN A 282 19.47 -4.18 51.07
N TYR A 283 18.78 -5.12 50.42
CA TYR A 283 18.63 -6.47 50.92
C TYR A 283 19.16 -7.54 49.97
N ILE A 284 19.62 -7.23 48.77
CA ILE A 284 20.05 -8.24 47.77
C ILE A 284 21.56 -8.24 47.54
N ASP A 285 22.07 -9.29 46.89
CA ASP A 285 23.46 -9.30 46.41
C ASP A 285 23.67 -8.20 45.35
N GLN A 286 24.65 -7.32 45.60
CA GLN A 286 24.95 -6.19 44.71
C GLN A 286 25.40 -6.62 43.31
N ARG A 287 25.93 -7.84 43.17
CA ARG A 287 26.35 -8.40 41.86
C ARG A 287 25.19 -8.65 40.90
N VAL A 288 23.95 -8.59 41.40
CA VAL A 288 22.71 -8.69 40.61
C VAL A 288 22.26 -7.34 40.05
N LEU A 289 22.78 -6.23 40.60
CA LEU A 289 22.41 -4.86 40.25
C LEU A 289 23.29 -4.25 39.16
N THR A 290 24.11 -5.06 38.49
CA THR A 290 24.98 -4.59 37.41
C THR A 290 24.13 -3.88 36.36
N TYR A 291 24.30 -2.55 36.26
CA TYR A 291 24.04 -1.83 35.03
C TYR A 291 24.91 -2.53 33.98
N ASP A 292 24.31 -3.20 32.99
CA ASP A 292 25.07 -3.71 31.85
C ASP A 292 25.80 -2.51 31.22
N SER A 293 27.06 -2.31 31.59
CA SER A 293 28.02 -1.63 30.74
C SER A 293 28.18 -2.56 29.55
N ASP A 294 27.48 -2.29 28.44
CA ASP A 294 27.76 -2.64 27.03
C ASP A 294 28.59 -3.92 26.70
N VAL A 295 28.62 -4.96 27.53
CA VAL A 295 29.30 -6.23 27.24
C VAL A 295 28.25 -7.19 26.71
N LEU A 296 28.12 -7.19 25.39
CA LEU A 296 27.34 -8.17 24.65
C LEU A 296 28.03 -9.54 24.80
N ASP A 297 27.39 -10.45 25.52
CA ASP A 297 27.83 -11.85 25.65
C ASP A 297 27.59 -12.58 24.32
N ILE A 298 28.64 -12.69 23.51
CA ILE A 298 28.63 -13.24 22.15
C ILE A 298 29.36 -14.59 22.19
N ASP A 299 28.68 -15.67 21.77
CA ASP A 299 29.35 -16.94 21.47
C ASP A 299 30.16 -16.80 20.17
N TYR A 300 31.40 -16.32 20.31
CA TYR A 300 32.29 -16.05 19.18
C TYR A 300 32.54 -17.29 18.31
N GLU A 301 32.60 -18.48 18.90
CA GLU A 301 32.81 -19.75 18.18
C GLU A 301 31.62 -20.11 17.28
N GLU A 302 30.39 -19.84 17.73
CA GLU A 302 29.19 -20.00 16.91
C GLU A 302 29.16 -18.98 15.76
N LYS A 303 29.47 -17.71 16.04
CA LYS A 303 29.39 -16.61 15.05
C LYS A 303 30.48 -16.67 13.99
N LEU A 304 31.66 -17.20 14.29
CA LEU A 304 32.75 -17.36 13.32
C LEU A 304 32.34 -18.15 12.07
N ARG A 305 31.36 -19.05 12.20
CA ARG A 305 30.84 -19.88 11.10
C ARG A 305 30.02 -19.10 10.06
N LEU A 306 29.59 -17.87 10.38
CA LEU A 306 28.86 -17.00 9.46
C LEU A 306 29.79 -16.30 8.45
N PHE A 307 31.10 -16.38 8.65
CA PHE A 307 32.10 -15.72 7.80
C PHE A 307 32.99 -16.75 7.10
N ASN A 308 33.09 -16.64 5.78
CA ASN A 308 34.02 -17.45 5.01
C ASN A 308 35.38 -16.75 4.87
N PHE A 309 36.28 -16.97 5.84
CA PHE A 309 37.64 -16.41 5.83
C PHE A 309 38.53 -16.96 4.71
N LYS A 310 38.08 -17.91 3.88
CA LYS A 310 38.84 -18.33 2.70
C LYS A 310 38.58 -17.43 1.50
N THR A 311 37.35 -16.90 1.39
CA THR A 311 36.87 -16.19 0.19
C THR A 311 36.52 -14.72 0.41
N CYS A 312 36.46 -14.25 1.66
CA CYS A 312 36.17 -12.84 1.94
C CYS A 312 37.28 -11.89 1.49
N GLY A 313 36.91 -10.65 1.17
CA GLY A 313 37.84 -9.54 0.97
C GLY A 313 38.80 -9.73 -0.22
N VAL A 314 38.44 -10.51 -1.24
CA VAL A 314 39.27 -10.73 -2.43
C VAL A 314 38.79 -9.82 -3.57
N LYS A 315 39.70 -9.03 -4.15
CA LYS A 315 39.42 -8.17 -5.31
C LYS A 315 39.28 -8.99 -6.60
N VAL A 316 38.44 -8.52 -7.53
CA VAL A 316 38.24 -9.20 -8.82
C VAL A 316 38.50 -8.23 -9.99
N SER A 317 39.26 -8.71 -10.97
CA SER A 317 39.56 -8.00 -12.21
C SER A 317 38.45 -8.22 -13.23
N LYS A 318 37.88 -7.15 -13.76
CA LYS A 318 37.09 -7.09 -14.99
C LYS A 318 38.06 -6.95 -16.18
N VAL A 319 37.86 -7.74 -17.23
CA VAL A 319 38.63 -7.64 -18.48
C VAL A 319 37.66 -7.29 -19.59
N ASP A 320 37.71 -6.05 -20.06
CA ASP A 320 37.02 -5.63 -21.29
C ASP A 320 38.01 -5.72 -22.46
N ASN A 321 37.53 -5.77 -23.71
CA ASN A 321 38.32 -6.02 -24.95
C ASN A 321 39.58 -5.14 -25.13
N TYR A 322 39.76 -4.06 -24.36
CA TYR A 322 40.92 -3.18 -24.44
C TYR A 322 41.51 -2.77 -23.07
N ASN A 323 40.92 -3.13 -21.91
CA ASN A 323 41.45 -2.70 -20.61
C ASN A 323 41.02 -3.57 -19.42
N THR A 324 41.90 -3.70 -18.42
CA THR A 324 41.59 -4.32 -17.12
C THR A 324 40.98 -3.28 -16.17
N SER A 325 39.71 -3.43 -15.84
CA SER A 325 38.99 -2.64 -14.84
C SER A 325 38.89 -3.42 -13.53
N TRP A 326 38.83 -2.77 -12.37
CA TRP A 326 38.71 -3.44 -11.08
C TRP A 326 37.30 -3.26 -10.54
N THR A 327 36.77 -4.29 -9.88
CA THR A 327 35.48 -4.20 -9.17
C THR A 327 35.69 -4.49 -7.69
N LEU A 328 34.85 -3.90 -6.84
CA LEU A 328 34.82 -4.13 -5.40
C LEU A 328 33.58 -4.99 -5.08
N PRO A 329 33.70 -6.33 -5.00
CA PRO A 329 32.55 -7.23 -5.02
C PRO A 329 31.62 -7.15 -3.80
N TRP A 330 32.06 -6.49 -2.74
CA TRP A 330 31.31 -6.30 -1.50
C TRP A 330 30.50 -5.01 -1.45
N VAL A 331 30.65 -4.13 -2.45
CA VAL A 331 29.90 -2.87 -2.53
C VAL A 331 28.50 -3.14 -3.07
N GLY A 332 27.49 -2.71 -2.33
CA GLY A 332 26.10 -2.74 -2.74
C GLY A 332 25.44 -1.36 -2.63
N TYR A 333 24.29 -1.21 -3.30
CA TYR A 333 23.50 0.02 -3.26
C TYR A 333 22.11 -0.28 -2.73
N VAL A 334 21.65 0.56 -1.80
CA VAL A 334 20.25 0.57 -1.37
C VAL A 334 19.45 1.38 -2.37
N THR A 335 18.40 0.77 -2.91
CA THR A 335 17.52 1.38 -3.90
C THR A 335 16.07 0.98 -3.63
N SER A 336 15.15 1.79 -4.15
CA SER A 336 13.70 1.63 -4.06
C SER A 336 13.12 1.80 -5.45
N GLN A 337 12.01 1.12 -5.76
CA GLN A 337 11.42 1.11 -7.11
C GLN A 337 10.97 2.48 -7.63
N HIS A 338 10.84 3.48 -6.75
CA HIS A 338 10.36 4.84 -7.08
C HIS A 338 11.48 5.90 -7.10
N GLU A 339 12.75 5.52 -6.93
CA GLU A 339 13.87 6.46 -6.88
C GLU A 339 14.89 6.21 -7.99
N ASN A 340 15.13 7.22 -8.83
CA ASN A 340 16.18 7.19 -9.87
C ASN A 340 17.61 7.35 -9.32
N LYS A 341 17.79 7.37 -7.99
CA LYS A 341 19.08 7.62 -7.33
C LYS A 341 19.30 6.62 -6.20
N HIS A 342 20.52 6.09 -6.08
CA HIS A 342 20.90 5.25 -4.95
C HIS A 342 20.83 6.03 -3.63
N ARG A 343 20.12 5.49 -2.63
CA ARG A 343 19.97 6.13 -1.30
C ARG A 343 21.30 6.19 -0.57
N CYS A 344 21.96 5.03 -0.49
CA CYS A 344 23.24 4.85 0.17
C CYS A 344 24.00 3.66 -0.41
N VAL A 345 25.29 3.62 -0.09
CA VAL A 345 26.13 2.43 -0.24
C VAL A 345 25.99 1.55 1.00
N VAL A 346 25.94 0.24 0.80
CA VAL A 346 26.04 -0.77 1.86
C VAL A 346 27.17 -1.73 1.53
N THR A 347 27.70 -2.40 2.55
CA THR A 347 28.80 -3.34 2.42
C THR A 347 28.37 -4.74 2.81
N LEU A 348 28.50 -5.70 1.89
CA LEU A 348 28.21 -7.11 2.11
C LEU A 348 29.28 -7.72 3.03
N ILE A 349 28.86 -8.30 4.16
CA ILE A 349 29.75 -8.90 5.17
C ILE A 349 29.58 -10.43 5.31
N SER A 350 28.47 -10.98 4.82
CA SER A 350 28.24 -12.42 4.63
C SER A 350 27.27 -12.63 3.46
N ASP A 351 26.96 -13.88 3.14
CA ASP A 351 25.90 -14.22 2.19
C ASP A 351 24.51 -13.72 2.62
N TRP A 352 24.24 -13.60 3.92
CA TRP A 352 22.93 -13.16 4.44
C TRP A 352 22.88 -11.73 4.95
N TYR A 353 24.02 -11.09 5.19
CA TYR A 353 24.08 -9.79 5.88
C TYR A 353 24.95 -8.74 5.18
N ALA A 354 24.46 -7.51 5.20
CA ALA A 354 25.18 -6.30 4.82
C ALA A 354 25.11 -5.24 5.93
N VAL A 355 25.96 -4.22 5.87
CA VAL A 355 26.05 -3.13 6.85
C VAL A 355 26.18 -1.77 6.16
N GLY A 356 25.56 -0.73 6.73
CA GLY A 356 25.68 0.65 6.26
C GLY A 356 25.11 1.65 7.27
N PRO A 357 24.99 2.94 6.90
CA PRO A 357 24.43 3.97 7.78
C PRO A 357 22.95 3.72 8.08
N ALA A 358 22.51 4.04 9.30
CA ALA A 358 21.13 3.91 9.74
C ALA A 358 20.18 4.89 9.03
N ASP A 359 20.64 6.11 8.74
CA ASP A 359 19.85 7.12 8.01
C ASP A 359 19.37 6.67 6.63
N CYS A 360 20.02 5.65 6.06
CA CYS A 360 19.66 5.06 4.79
C CYS A 360 18.34 4.27 4.82
N PHE A 361 17.85 3.95 6.02
CA PHE A 361 16.73 3.04 6.24
C PHE A 361 15.64 3.73 7.07
N GLU A 362 14.78 4.49 6.40
CA GLU A 362 13.63 5.16 7.02
C GLU A 362 12.30 4.44 6.66
N ASN A 363 11.45 4.19 7.67
CA ASN A 363 10.05 3.75 7.58
C ASN A 363 9.74 2.53 6.70
N ASN A 364 9.84 1.33 7.27
CA ASN A 364 9.42 0.05 6.67
C ASN A 364 10.13 -0.27 5.33
N GLY A 365 11.41 -0.65 5.37
CA GLY A 365 12.19 -1.14 4.22
C GLY A 365 11.70 -2.41 3.51
N VAL A 366 10.38 -2.62 3.42
CA VAL A 366 9.70 -3.76 2.76
C VAL A 366 9.81 -3.68 1.23
N ASP A 367 10.02 -2.47 0.68
CA ASP A 367 10.18 -2.21 -0.76
C ASP A 367 11.62 -1.84 -1.18
N ALA A 368 12.56 -1.77 -0.23
CA ALA A 368 13.96 -1.52 -0.51
C ALA A 368 14.73 -2.82 -0.80
N TYR A 369 15.64 -2.78 -1.77
CA TYR A 369 16.52 -3.88 -2.12
C TYR A 369 17.98 -3.45 -2.16
N VAL A 370 18.86 -4.41 -1.90
CA VAL A 370 20.30 -4.25 -2.06
C VAL A 370 20.68 -4.77 -3.43
N LEU A 371 21.24 -3.89 -4.27
CA LEU A 371 21.81 -4.24 -5.56
C LEU A 371 23.31 -4.56 -5.38
N LEU A 372 23.74 -5.76 -5.74
CA LEU A 372 25.11 -6.27 -5.60
C LEU A 372 25.75 -6.57 -6.97
N GLY A 373 27.06 -6.35 -7.09
CA GLY A 373 27.85 -6.78 -8.26
C GLY A 373 27.90 -5.82 -9.45
N TYR A 374 27.53 -4.55 -9.24
CA TYR A 374 27.56 -3.39 -10.16
C TYR A 374 28.44 -3.57 -11.42
N GLY A 375 27.85 -3.42 -12.63
CA GLY A 375 28.64 -3.27 -13.87
C GLY A 375 28.21 -4.02 -15.15
N LEU A 376 27.04 -4.67 -15.19
CA LEU A 376 26.42 -5.18 -16.42
C LEU A 376 24.89 -5.03 -16.37
N GLU A 377 24.32 -4.43 -17.41
CA GLU A 377 22.87 -4.39 -17.68
C GLU A 377 22.39 -5.62 -18.48
N SER A 378 23.33 -6.46 -18.94
CA SER A 378 23.03 -7.67 -19.71
C SER A 378 22.42 -8.77 -18.82
N PRO A 379 21.36 -9.45 -19.25
CA PRO A 379 20.73 -10.54 -18.50
C PRO A 379 21.59 -11.82 -18.47
N ASP A 380 22.53 -11.97 -19.40
CA ASP A 380 23.36 -13.16 -19.57
C ASP A 380 24.79 -12.99 -19.01
N ALA A 381 25.40 -14.11 -18.61
CA ALA A 381 26.78 -14.10 -18.16
C ALA A 381 27.75 -13.96 -19.35
N GLU A 382 28.61 -12.94 -19.31
CA GLU A 382 29.64 -12.71 -20.33
C GLU A 382 30.96 -13.36 -19.90
N CYS A 383 31.44 -14.34 -20.66
CA CYS A 383 32.66 -15.10 -20.35
C CYS A 383 33.80 -14.81 -21.32
N PHE A 384 34.99 -14.56 -20.79
CA PHE A 384 36.20 -14.30 -21.55
C PHE A 384 37.30 -15.32 -21.22
N VAL A 385 38.03 -15.77 -22.23
CA VAL A 385 39.16 -16.70 -22.03
C VAL A 385 40.48 -15.91 -22.05
N LYS A 386 41.24 -15.96 -20.96
CA LYS A 386 42.58 -15.35 -20.87
C LYS A 386 43.55 -16.33 -20.21
N ASN A 387 44.71 -16.57 -20.85
CA ASN A 387 45.75 -17.50 -20.39
C ASN A 387 45.24 -18.91 -20.04
N GLY A 388 44.26 -19.44 -20.79
CA GLY A 388 43.69 -20.77 -20.55
C GLY A 388 42.66 -20.85 -19.43
N SER A 389 42.36 -19.74 -18.75
CA SER A 389 41.28 -19.64 -17.75
C SER A 389 40.09 -18.82 -18.28
N THR A 390 38.88 -19.36 -18.10
CA THR A 390 37.62 -18.70 -18.47
C THR A 390 37.13 -17.87 -17.29
N LEU A 391 36.93 -16.57 -17.50
CA LEU A 391 36.45 -15.63 -16.50
C LEU A 391 35.08 -15.12 -16.92
N CYS A 392 34.04 -15.48 -16.16
CA CYS A 392 32.65 -15.10 -16.42
C CYS A 392 32.23 -13.95 -15.51
N HIS A 393 31.63 -12.91 -16.09
CA HIS A 393 30.97 -11.84 -15.38
C HIS A 393 29.47 -12.12 -15.37
N HIS A 394 28.88 -12.11 -14.17
CA HIS A 394 27.47 -12.42 -13.98
C HIS A 394 26.64 -11.14 -13.83
N PRO A 395 25.32 -11.17 -14.12
CA PRO A 395 24.44 -10.02 -13.93
C PRO A 395 24.39 -9.57 -12.46
N SER A 396 24.00 -8.33 -12.23
CA SER A 396 23.83 -7.79 -10.87
C SER A 396 22.76 -8.56 -10.09
N GLN A 397 22.97 -8.74 -8.78
CA GLN A 397 22.05 -9.45 -7.90
C GLN A 397 21.19 -8.45 -7.13
N GLN A 398 19.88 -8.52 -7.33
CA GLN A 398 18.90 -7.81 -6.50
C GLN A 398 18.50 -8.68 -5.31
N ARG A 399 18.70 -8.20 -4.08
CA ARG A 399 18.34 -8.91 -2.84
C ARG A 399 17.38 -8.06 -2.02
N ARG A 400 16.16 -8.57 -1.82
CA ARG A 400 15.18 -7.92 -0.94
C ARG A 400 15.68 -7.93 0.49
N ILE A 401 15.40 -6.86 1.21
CA ILE A 401 15.71 -6.75 2.63
C ILE A 401 14.61 -7.47 3.41
N LYS A 402 14.99 -8.45 4.23
CA LYS A 402 14.07 -9.16 5.15
C LYS A 402 13.82 -8.34 6.40
N ASN A 403 14.89 -7.79 6.95
CA ASN A 403 14.89 -6.97 8.13
C ASN A 403 16.12 -6.06 8.12
N PHE A 404 16.05 -4.92 8.80
CA PHE A 404 17.20 -4.08 9.06
C PHE A 404 17.14 -3.63 10.51
N ILE A 405 18.25 -3.78 11.21
CA ILE A 405 18.36 -3.57 12.65
C ILE A 405 19.17 -2.31 12.85
N ILE A 406 18.53 -1.23 13.28
CA ILE A 406 19.18 0.05 13.57
C ILE A 406 19.76 -0.01 14.98
N HIS A 407 20.94 0.58 15.17
CA HIS A 407 21.57 0.63 16.50
C HIS A 407 20.66 1.39 17.49
N PRO A 408 20.39 0.84 18.70
CA PRO A 408 19.37 1.40 19.60
C PRO A 408 19.72 2.77 20.18
N LYS A 409 21.01 3.12 20.20
CA LYS A 409 21.51 4.45 20.60
C LYS A 409 21.66 5.41 19.41
N PHE A 410 21.07 5.09 18.25
CA PHE A 410 21.12 5.97 17.09
C PHE A 410 20.30 7.23 17.35
N ASP A 411 20.95 8.39 17.28
CA ASP A 411 20.32 9.71 17.41
C ASP A 411 20.59 10.52 16.15
N ARG A 412 19.50 10.78 15.43
CA ARG A 412 19.52 11.51 14.16
C ARG A 412 19.87 12.99 14.30
N THR A 413 19.72 13.57 15.49
CA THR A 413 20.05 14.99 15.71
C THR A 413 21.54 15.25 15.80
N ASN A 414 22.32 14.22 16.14
CA ASN A 414 23.76 14.33 16.40
C ASN A 414 24.60 13.33 15.59
N ASP A 415 23.99 12.56 14.67
CA ASP A 415 24.59 11.48 13.88
C ASP A 415 25.35 10.41 14.70
N VAL A 416 25.02 10.29 15.98
CA VAL A 416 25.66 9.35 16.91
C VAL A 416 25.10 7.95 16.71
N ASN A 417 25.97 6.95 16.63
CA ASN A 417 25.60 5.56 16.38
C ASN A 417 24.83 5.31 15.06
N ASN A 418 25.19 6.04 14.00
CA ASN A 418 24.60 5.92 12.67
C ASN A 418 25.03 4.63 11.94
N ILE A 419 24.49 3.49 12.38
CA ILE A 419 24.75 2.17 11.80
C ILE A 419 23.49 1.29 11.80
N ALA A 420 23.30 0.56 10.71
CA ALA A 420 22.29 -0.46 10.55
C ALA A 420 22.90 -1.78 10.02
N LEU A 421 22.38 -2.90 10.53
CA LEU A 421 22.65 -4.25 10.05
C LEU A 421 21.48 -4.70 9.18
N ILE A 422 21.76 -5.06 7.93
CA ILE A 422 20.76 -5.44 6.92
C ILE A 422 20.76 -6.96 6.79
N GLU A 423 19.62 -7.60 7.05
CA GLU A 423 19.36 -9.02 6.80
C GLU A 423 18.67 -9.18 5.44
N LEU A 424 19.27 -9.98 4.55
CA LEU A 424 18.73 -10.28 3.23
C LEU A 424 17.66 -11.39 3.33
N LEU A 425 16.60 -11.26 2.53
CA LEU A 425 15.52 -12.26 2.44
C LEU A 425 15.97 -13.58 1.84
N THR A 426 16.87 -13.50 0.86
CA THR A 426 17.53 -14.63 0.21
C THR A 426 19.03 -14.37 0.23
N PRO A 427 19.88 -15.39 0.32
CA PRO A 427 21.31 -15.17 0.39
C PRO A 427 21.83 -14.55 -0.92
N ALA A 428 22.85 -13.70 -0.80
CA ALA A 428 23.69 -13.32 -1.93
C ALA A 428 24.38 -14.57 -2.47
N ASP A 429 24.34 -14.73 -3.79
CA ASP A 429 25.05 -15.82 -4.47
C ASP A 429 26.53 -15.43 -4.53
N THR A 430 27.24 -15.80 -3.47
CA THR A 430 28.67 -15.53 -3.33
C THR A 430 29.52 -16.50 -4.16
N SER A 431 28.94 -17.37 -5.00
CA SER A 431 29.71 -18.14 -5.98
C SER A 431 30.20 -17.22 -7.11
N GLN A 432 29.40 -16.22 -7.49
CA GLN A 432 29.72 -15.23 -8.52
C GLN A 432 30.95 -14.41 -8.14
N VAL A 433 31.84 -14.19 -9.11
CA VAL A 433 33.10 -13.48 -8.87
C VAL A 433 32.89 -12.01 -8.54
N ASN A 434 31.87 -11.37 -9.11
CA ASN A 434 31.53 -9.96 -8.87
C ASN A 434 30.70 -9.72 -7.59
N VAL A 435 30.34 -10.76 -6.83
CA VAL A 435 29.63 -10.63 -5.54
C VAL A 435 30.33 -11.46 -4.47
N LYS A 436 31.13 -10.82 -3.62
CA LYS A 436 31.86 -11.47 -2.51
C LYS A 436 31.81 -10.57 -1.28
N PRO A 437 31.65 -11.13 -0.07
CA PRO A 437 31.66 -10.33 1.15
C PRO A 437 33.06 -9.79 1.46
N ILE A 438 33.15 -8.64 2.13
CA ILE A 438 34.39 -8.14 2.70
C ILE A 438 34.74 -8.92 3.98
N CYS A 439 36.02 -9.00 4.35
CA CYS A 439 36.37 -9.60 5.64
C CYS A 439 36.02 -8.68 6.81
N VAL A 440 35.56 -9.26 7.91
CA VAL A 440 35.25 -8.57 9.17
C VAL A 440 36.24 -9.00 10.27
N PRO A 441 36.82 -8.09 11.06
CA PRO A 441 37.84 -8.42 12.07
C PRO A 441 37.25 -9.02 13.35
N VAL A 442 36.66 -10.21 13.27
CA VAL A 442 35.92 -10.84 14.38
C VAL A 442 36.79 -11.52 15.44
N THR A 443 38.05 -11.86 15.13
CA THR A 443 38.98 -12.47 16.09
C THR A 443 39.84 -11.41 16.76
N SER A 444 40.29 -11.69 17.99
CA SER A 444 41.17 -10.81 18.77
C SER A 444 42.47 -10.44 18.04
N GLU A 445 42.99 -11.33 17.19
CA GLU A 445 44.18 -11.11 16.36
C GLU A 445 43.93 -10.16 15.18
N LEU A 446 42.68 -10.07 14.71
CA LEU A 446 42.26 -9.22 13.60
C LEU A 446 41.70 -7.87 14.06
N ARG A 447 41.24 -7.78 15.32
CA ARG A 447 40.90 -6.54 16.02
C ARG A 447 42.17 -5.75 16.30
N THR A 448 42.35 -4.64 15.59
CA THR A 448 43.52 -3.79 15.76
C THR A 448 43.12 -2.34 15.63
N ASN A 449 43.53 -1.51 16.59
CA ASN A 449 43.44 -0.05 16.50
C ASN A 449 44.44 0.57 15.51
N ALA A 450 45.00 -0.21 14.59
CA ALA A 450 46.03 0.22 13.66
C ALA A 450 45.43 1.13 12.57
N LYS A 451 45.72 2.43 12.65
CA LYS A 451 45.26 3.47 11.71
C LYS A 451 46.16 3.58 10.46
N ARG A 452 46.63 2.45 9.94
CA ARG A 452 47.61 2.37 8.83
C ARG A 452 47.05 1.52 7.69
N ASN A 453 47.53 1.77 6.47
CA ASN A 453 47.12 1.06 5.25
C ASN A 453 45.62 1.12 4.93
N LEU A 454 44.98 2.24 5.29
CA LEU A 454 43.56 2.49 5.07
C LEU A 454 43.31 2.97 3.64
N HIS A 455 42.30 2.39 3.01
CA HIS A 455 41.87 2.72 1.66
C HIS A 455 40.35 2.84 1.61
N VAL A 456 39.86 3.70 0.73
CA VAL A 456 38.43 3.92 0.55
C VAL A 456 38.02 3.69 -0.90
N ALA A 457 36.82 3.15 -1.09
CA ALA A 457 36.23 2.96 -2.42
C ALA A 457 35.87 4.30 -3.07
N VAL A 458 36.25 4.48 -4.34
CA VAL A 458 35.94 5.66 -5.16
C VAL A 458 35.60 5.25 -6.59
N LEU A 459 34.91 6.13 -7.32
CA LEU A 459 34.69 5.99 -8.76
C LEU A 459 35.85 6.62 -9.53
N SER A 460 36.41 5.92 -10.52
CA SER A 460 37.49 6.44 -11.35
C SER A 460 36.97 7.40 -12.43
N SER A 461 37.68 8.51 -12.69
CA SER A 461 37.27 9.48 -13.71
C SER A 461 37.49 9.06 -15.17
N THR A 462 38.33 8.05 -15.42
CA THR A 462 38.77 7.63 -16.77
C THR A 462 38.15 6.32 -17.26
N GLY A 463 37.25 5.73 -16.48
CA GLY A 463 36.52 4.51 -16.82
C GLY A 463 35.59 4.17 -15.68
N ASN A 464 34.32 3.91 -15.99
CA ASN A 464 33.19 3.72 -15.07
C ASN A 464 33.39 2.50 -14.12
N SER A 465 34.41 2.57 -13.27
CA SER A 465 35.04 1.49 -12.53
C SER A 465 35.31 1.90 -11.09
N LEU A 466 35.19 0.94 -10.18
CA LEU A 466 35.45 1.14 -8.76
C LEU A 466 36.93 0.90 -8.46
N LYS A 467 37.58 1.88 -7.84
CA LYS A 467 38.99 1.80 -7.41
C LYS A 467 39.10 2.14 -5.93
N THR A 468 40.28 1.91 -5.37
CA THR A 468 40.58 2.21 -3.97
C THR A 468 41.68 3.24 -3.87
N VAL A 469 41.50 4.26 -3.04
CA VAL A 469 42.46 5.36 -2.85
C VAL A 469 42.99 5.33 -1.42
N PRO A 470 44.31 5.50 -1.20
CA PRO A 470 44.90 5.54 0.13
C PRO A 470 44.49 6.80 0.89
N ILE A 471 44.18 6.65 2.17
CA ILE A 471 43.80 7.76 3.06
C ILE A 471 44.65 7.79 4.32
N ARG A 472 44.72 8.96 4.95
CA ARG A 472 45.43 9.22 6.19
C ARG A 472 44.45 9.60 7.30
N TYR A 473 44.69 9.08 8.50
CA TYR A 473 43.90 9.42 9.67
C TYR A 473 44.17 10.85 10.13
N VAL A 474 43.12 11.57 10.52
CA VAL A 474 43.19 12.92 11.10
C VAL A 474 42.81 12.85 12.58
N GLU A 475 43.61 13.48 13.44
CA GLU A 475 43.33 13.48 14.88
C GLU A 475 41.99 14.14 15.22
N SER A 476 41.30 13.60 16.22
CA SER A 476 39.93 14.01 16.56
C SER A 476 39.83 15.45 17.08
N VAL A 477 40.90 15.98 17.65
CA VAL A 477 40.98 17.38 18.07
C VAL A 477 41.07 18.30 16.84
N GLU A 478 41.97 17.98 15.92
CA GLU A 478 42.15 18.76 14.69
C GLU A 478 40.92 18.67 13.78
N CYS A 479 40.30 17.51 13.65
CA CYS A 479 39.07 17.36 12.89
C CYS A 479 37.93 18.22 13.46
N ARG A 480 37.71 18.16 14.79
CA ARG A 480 36.69 19.00 15.44
C ARG A 480 36.97 20.48 15.27
N ARG A 481 38.24 20.89 15.33
CA ARG A 481 38.67 22.27 15.11
C ARG A 481 38.29 22.75 13.70
N GLN A 482 38.61 21.97 12.66
CA GLN A 482 38.30 22.34 11.27
C GLN A 482 36.80 22.43 10.98
N TYR A 483 35.98 21.53 11.55
CA TYR A 483 34.52 21.62 11.44
C TYR A 483 33.93 22.79 12.25
N ALA A 484 34.48 23.08 13.44
CA ALA A 484 34.07 24.21 14.27
C ALA A 484 34.37 25.56 13.60
N ASP A 485 35.50 25.68 12.90
CA ASP A 485 35.84 26.86 12.07
C ASP A 485 34.78 27.10 10.96
N SER A 486 34.08 26.04 10.56
CA SER A 486 32.96 26.06 9.59
C SER A 486 31.57 26.12 10.24
N LYS A 487 31.49 26.41 11.55
CA LYS A 487 30.26 26.48 12.36
C LYS A 487 29.47 25.17 12.49
N LEU A 488 30.14 24.01 12.36
CA LEU A 488 29.54 22.69 12.55
C LEU A 488 30.12 22.02 13.79
N ALA A 489 29.28 21.70 14.78
CA ALA A 489 29.69 20.94 15.95
C ALA A 489 29.67 19.44 15.63
N LEU A 490 30.82 18.79 15.70
CA LEU A 490 30.97 17.39 15.32
C LEU A 490 31.12 16.48 16.55
N ASN A 491 30.25 15.48 16.70
CA ASN A 491 30.42 14.40 17.67
C ASN A 491 31.17 13.23 17.02
N LEU A 492 32.32 12.85 17.59
CA LEU A 492 33.17 11.77 17.10
C LEU A 492 33.07 10.48 17.92
N GLU A 493 32.03 10.33 18.73
CA GLU A 493 31.78 9.10 19.46
C GLU A 493 31.60 7.93 18.46
N ASN A 494 32.44 6.90 18.60
CA ASN A 494 32.48 5.72 17.72
C ASN A 494 32.65 6.04 16.22
N SER A 495 33.31 7.16 15.90
CA SER A 495 33.67 7.56 14.53
C SER A 495 35.04 8.22 14.48
N PHE A 496 35.60 8.40 13.28
CA PHE A 496 36.88 9.07 13.10
C PHE A 496 37.02 9.77 11.76
N CYS A 497 37.97 10.71 11.67
CA CYS A 497 38.20 11.52 10.50
C CYS A 497 39.40 11.07 9.68
N THR A 498 39.32 11.30 8.37
CA THR A 498 40.38 10.95 7.42
C THR A 498 40.50 11.99 6.31
N GLU A 499 41.67 12.04 5.68
CA GLU A 499 42.00 12.87 4.52
C GLU A 499 42.67 12.02 3.43
N ILE A 500 42.65 12.46 2.18
CA ILE A 500 43.34 11.76 1.09
C ILE A 500 44.86 11.79 1.32
N ALA A 501 45.54 10.65 1.14
CA ALA A 501 46.97 10.56 1.44
C ALA A 501 47.84 11.35 0.45
N ASN A 502 47.45 11.40 -0.83
CA ASN A 502 48.11 12.17 -1.88
C ASN A 502 47.07 13.04 -2.61
N LYS A 503 47.31 14.36 -2.65
CA LYS A 503 46.39 15.33 -3.28
C LYS A 503 46.24 15.13 -4.80
N GLN A 504 47.19 14.46 -5.46
CA GLN A 504 47.07 14.13 -6.89
C GLN A 504 45.99 13.07 -7.15
N ASP A 505 45.75 12.18 -6.19
CA ASP A 505 44.75 11.12 -6.31
C ASP A 505 43.32 11.71 -6.31
N ALA A 506 43.12 12.90 -5.74
CA ALA A 506 41.85 13.62 -5.75
C ALA A 506 41.47 14.16 -7.14
N GLN A 507 42.44 14.33 -8.04
CA GLN A 507 42.19 14.91 -9.37
C GLN A 507 41.50 13.93 -10.33
N HIS A 508 41.53 12.62 -10.03
CA HIS A 508 41.04 11.57 -10.93
C HIS A 508 40.04 10.60 -10.27
N CYS A 509 39.30 11.05 -9.24
CA CYS A 509 38.28 10.26 -8.58
C CYS A 509 37.00 11.05 -8.28
N PHE A 510 35.88 10.34 -8.18
CA PHE A 510 34.59 10.85 -7.72
C PHE A 510 34.21 10.20 -6.40
N SER A 511 33.78 11.02 -5.43
CA SER A 511 33.32 10.51 -4.13
C SER A 511 31.97 9.82 -4.29
N MET A 512 31.87 8.61 -3.74
CA MET A 512 30.61 7.89 -3.64
C MET A 512 29.76 8.45 -2.48
N THR A 513 28.46 8.11 -2.47
CA THR A 513 27.49 8.58 -1.46
C THR A 513 27.78 7.99 -0.07
N GLU A 514 26.98 8.33 0.93
CA GLU A 514 27.03 7.83 2.31
C GLU A 514 27.06 6.29 2.33
N GLY A 515 27.76 5.72 3.32
CA GLY A 515 27.96 4.28 3.45
C GLY A 515 29.09 3.69 2.62
N THR A 516 29.86 4.52 1.91
CA THR A 516 31.06 4.09 1.17
C THR A 516 32.05 3.37 2.08
N PRO A 517 32.49 2.13 1.77
CA PRO A 517 33.33 1.35 2.66
C PRO A 517 34.75 1.88 2.78
N LEU A 518 35.19 1.96 4.02
CA LEU A 518 36.58 2.13 4.42
C LEU A 518 37.15 0.77 4.83
N HIS A 519 38.30 0.41 4.25
CA HIS A 519 38.92 -0.88 4.48
C HIS A 519 40.43 -0.80 4.72
N GLU A 520 40.94 -1.77 5.46
CA GLU A 520 42.37 -2.03 5.62
C GLU A 520 42.77 -3.17 4.68
N ILE A 521 43.89 -2.97 3.97
CA ILE A 521 44.47 -4.01 3.11
C ILE A 521 45.50 -4.81 3.92
N ARG A 522 45.42 -6.14 3.90
CA ARG A 522 46.37 -7.05 4.56
C ARG A 522 46.81 -8.19 3.65
N MET A 523 48.04 -8.65 3.83
CA MET A 523 48.53 -9.87 3.21
C MET A 523 48.29 -11.05 4.15
N ILE A 524 47.45 -12.01 3.76
CA ILE A 524 47.20 -13.24 4.52
C ILE A 524 47.53 -14.42 3.60
N SER A 525 48.48 -15.26 4.00
CA SER A 525 48.92 -16.43 3.23
C SER A 525 49.30 -16.12 1.77
N GLY A 526 49.91 -14.96 1.54
CA GLY A 526 50.33 -14.50 0.20
C GLY A 526 49.23 -13.87 -0.66
N VAL A 527 48.00 -13.75 -0.16
CA VAL A 527 46.87 -13.12 -0.85
C VAL A 527 46.51 -11.80 -0.19
N GLU A 528 46.29 -10.77 -1.01
CA GLU A 528 45.81 -9.46 -0.58
C GLU A 528 44.32 -9.54 -0.19
N ARG A 529 43.99 -9.13 1.03
CA ARG A 529 42.64 -9.18 1.59
C ARG A 529 42.22 -7.85 2.20
N TYR A 530 40.93 -7.55 2.01
CA TYR A 530 40.30 -6.30 2.42
C TYR A 530 39.44 -6.53 3.65
N PHE A 531 39.70 -5.76 4.71
CA PHE A 531 38.99 -5.83 5.98
C PHE A 531 38.19 -4.56 6.22
N LEU A 532 36.91 -4.68 6.55
CA LEU A 532 36.06 -3.53 6.88
C LEU A 532 36.57 -2.83 8.14
N ARG A 533 36.70 -1.50 8.08
CA ARG A 533 37.07 -0.63 9.21
C ARG A 533 36.01 0.42 9.49
N GLY A 534 35.17 0.73 8.52
CA GLY A 534 34.11 1.70 8.65
C GLY A 534 33.40 1.93 7.35
N PHE A 535 32.47 2.87 7.36
CA PHE A 535 31.86 3.42 6.17
C PHE A 535 31.60 4.91 6.35
N LYS A 536 31.58 5.64 5.22
CA LYS A 536 31.45 7.09 5.19
C LYS A 536 30.12 7.52 5.83
N LEU A 537 30.17 8.45 6.78
CA LEU A 537 28.99 9.09 7.38
C LEU A 537 28.81 10.52 6.86
N LEU A 538 29.90 11.29 6.74
CA LEU A 538 29.86 12.72 6.37
C LEU A 538 31.14 13.14 5.63
N GLY A 539 31.03 14.10 4.69
CA GLY A 539 32.18 14.73 4.01
C GLY A 539 32.41 14.27 2.57
N SER A 540 33.52 14.69 1.95
CA SER A 540 33.87 14.34 0.56
C SER A 540 35.34 13.91 0.45
N ILE A 541 35.59 12.77 -0.20
CA ILE A 541 36.91 12.11 -0.25
C ILE A 541 37.78 12.60 -1.40
N CYS A 542 37.16 12.95 -2.53
CA CYS A 542 37.84 13.32 -3.77
C CYS A 542 37.93 14.84 -3.98
N ASP A 543 37.78 15.62 -2.91
CA ASP A 543 37.93 17.06 -2.94
C ASP A 543 39.07 17.49 -2.02
N SER A 544 40.18 17.90 -2.62
CA SER A 544 41.39 18.35 -1.90
C SER A 544 41.20 19.60 -1.03
N LYS A 545 40.07 20.30 -1.17
CA LYS A 545 39.69 21.49 -0.39
C LYS A 545 38.58 21.21 0.63
N ALA A 546 38.00 20.01 0.64
CA ALA A 546 36.93 19.65 1.57
C ALA A 546 37.47 19.40 2.99
N LEU A 547 36.56 19.53 3.97
CA LEU A 547 36.82 19.12 5.35
C LEU A 547 37.13 17.61 5.44
N PRO A 548 37.87 17.15 6.47
CA PRO A 548 38.15 15.74 6.69
C PRO A 548 36.87 14.89 6.65
N THR A 549 36.90 13.78 5.93
CA THR A 549 35.73 12.88 5.81
C THR A 549 35.59 12.04 7.07
N VAL A 550 34.37 11.96 7.61
CA VAL A 550 34.01 11.22 8.81
C VAL A 550 33.54 9.82 8.44
N PHE A 551 34.13 8.81 9.09
CA PHE A 551 33.78 7.40 8.93
C PHE A 551 33.32 6.81 10.27
N SER A 552 32.35 5.89 10.21
CA SER A 552 31.98 5.06 11.35
C SER A 552 33.17 4.20 11.81
N ASN A 553 33.29 3.89 13.10
CA ASN A 553 34.22 2.87 13.57
C ASN A 553 33.54 1.49 13.62
N ALA A 554 33.75 0.65 12.60
CA ALA A 554 33.12 -0.68 12.54
C ALA A 554 33.52 -1.59 13.72
N GLU A 555 34.70 -1.39 14.30
CA GLU A 555 35.16 -2.16 15.47
C GLU A 555 34.33 -1.86 16.72
N ALA A 556 33.91 -0.60 16.91
CA ALA A 556 33.06 -0.20 18.04
C ALA A 556 31.66 -0.84 18.01
N TYR A 557 31.21 -1.27 16.83
CA TYR A 557 29.89 -1.90 16.65
C TYR A 557 29.97 -3.39 16.39
N LEU A 558 31.16 -3.98 16.37
CA LEU A 558 31.35 -5.35 15.94
C LEU A 558 30.59 -6.34 16.82
N ASP A 559 30.60 -6.09 18.13
CA ASP A 559 29.89 -6.91 19.10
C ASP A 559 28.37 -6.82 18.87
N TRP A 560 27.87 -5.63 18.61
CA TRP A 560 26.45 -5.41 18.26
C TRP A 560 26.08 -6.07 16.94
N ILE A 561 26.93 -6.02 15.92
CA ILE A 561 26.74 -6.71 14.64
C ILE A 561 26.63 -8.22 14.89
N LEU A 562 27.60 -8.82 15.59
CA LEU A 562 27.64 -10.26 15.84
C LEU A 562 26.48 -10.77 16.69
N TYR A 563 26.08 -9.99 17.69
CA TYR A 563 24.93 -10.30 18.54
C TYR A 563 23.64 -10.44 17.71
N ASN A 564 23.45 -9.56 16.72
CA ASN A 564 22.23 -9.50 15.91
C ASN A 564 22.22 -10.46 14.70
N MET A 565 23.37 -10.97 14.25
CA MET A 565 23.44 -11.95 13.15
C MET A 565 22.96 -13.34 13.61
N LYS A 566 22.21 -14.06 12.77
CA LYS A 566 21.66 -15.41 13.05
C LYS A 566 22.04 -16.41 11.95
N TYR A 567 22.06 -17.69 12.29
CA TYR A 567 22.20 -18.76 11.31
C TYR A 567 20.83 -19.04 10.68
N ASN A 568 20.68 -18.75 9.38
CA ASN A 568 19.46 -19.09 8.64
C ASN A 568 19.61 -20.51 8.07
N THR A 569 19.00 -21.51 8.71
CA THR A 569 18.77 -22.81 8.07
C THR A 569 17.62 -22.64 7.09
N LEU A 570 17.92 -22.73 5.79
CA LEU A 570 16.91 -22.83 4.74
C LEU A 570 16.10 -24.13 4.98
N GLU A 571 14.91 -24.03 5.56
CA GLU A 571 13.93 -25.11 5.44
C GLU A 571 13.24 -25.03 4.08
N PRO A 572 12.97 -26.17 3.42
CA PRO A 572 12.25 -26.21 2.15
C PRO A 572 10.83 -25.68 2.36
N THR A 573 10.40 -24.84 1.43
CA THR A 573 9.03 -24.36 1.27
C THR A 573 8.04 -25.52 1.33
N ASN A 574 7.36 -25.67 2.47
CA ASN A 574 6.15 -26.46 2.59
C ASN A 574 5.02 -25.56 3.08
N ALA A 575 3.96 -25.53 2.29
CA ALA A 575 2.73 -24.83 2.56
C ALA A 575 2.16 -25.19 3.94
N PHE A 576 1.61 -24.18 4.61
CA PHE A 576 0.79 -24.29 5.81
C PHE A 576 -0.24 -25.42 5.67
N ARG A 577 -0.12 -26.46 6.50
CA ARG A 577 -1.26 -27.28 6.92
C ARG A 577 -1.63 -26.87 8.34
N ILE A 578 -2.81 -26.30 8.50
CA ILE A 578 -3.43 -26.01 9.79
C ILE A 578 -3.78 -27.36 10.43
N ALA A 579 -3.21 -27.65 11.60
CA ALA A 579 -3.70 -28.71 12.46
C ALA A 579 -5.00 -28.24 13.12
N THR A 580 -6.03 -29.03 12.93
CA THR A 580 -7.40 -28.86 13.39
C THR A 580 -7.51 -28.66 14.90
N VAL A 581 -8.09 -27.52 15.30
CA VAL A 581 -8.68 -27.29 16.62
C VAL A 581 -10.00 -28.07 16.67
N ASN A 582 -10.15 -28.96 17.64
CA ASN A 582 -11.46 -29.43 18.06
C ASN A 582 -11.86 -28.66 19.32
N THR A 583 -12.78 -27.71 19.18
CA THR A 583 -14.15 -27.87 19.68
C THR A 583 -15.00 -26.65 19.31
N THR A 584 -15.84 -26.84 18.28
CA THR A 584 -17.09 -26.09 18.04
C THR A 584 -17.04 -24.56 17.91
N GLU A 585 -15.91 -23.96 17.54
CA GLU A 585 -15.92 -22.65 16.89
C GLU A 585 -16.09 -22.83 15.38
N GLN A 586 -17.12 -22.21 14.83
CA GLN A 586 -17.36 -22.18 13.39
C GLN A 586 -16.24 -21.38 12.73
N THR A 587 -15.43 -22.03 11.89
CA THR A 587 -14.48 -21.32 11.03
C THR A 587 -15.23 -20.43 10.05
N LEU A 588 -14.60 -19.36 9.54
CA LEU A 588 -15.20 -18.48 8.53
C LEU A 588 -15.68 -19.28 7.29
N GLU A 589 -14.96 -20.35 6.92
CA GLU A 589 -15.37 -21.27 5.85
C GLU A 589 -16.69 -21.99 6.18
N SER A 590 -16.85 -22.41 7.44
CA SER A 590 -18.08 -23.07 7.90
C SER A 590 -19.25 -22.10 8.02
N GLU A 591 -19.00 -20.85 8.40
CA GLU A 591 -20.01 -19.78 8.46
C GLU A 591 -20.48 -19.40 7.06
N TRP A 592 -19.55 -19.23 6.11
CA TRP A 592 -19.87 -19.00 4.70
C TRP A 592 -20.72 -20.14 4.12
N SER A 593 -20.32 -21.39 4.37
CA SER A 593 -21.07 -22.58 3.92
C SER A 593 -22.48 -22.63 4.49
N LYS A 594 -22.66 -22.25 5.76
CA LYS A 594 -23.99 -22.14 6.39
C LYS A 594 -24.81 -21.02 5.80
N LEU A 595 -24.18 -19.87 5.54
CA LEU A 595 -24.83 -18.69 4.98
C LEU A 595 -25.39 -18.97 3.59
N GLN A 596 -24.65 -19.70 2.75
CA GLN A 596 -25.10 -20.15 1.42
C GLN A 596 -26.30 -21.10 1.47
N GLN A 597 -26.54 -21.78 2.60
CA GLN A 597 -27.66 -22.70 2.79
C GLN A 597 -28.91 -22.02 3.36
N GLN A 598 -28.84 -20.73 3.70
CA GLN A 598 -29.98 -20.00 4.28
C GLN A 598 -31.02 -19.63 3.19
N PRO A 599 -32.33 -19.73 3.50
CA PRO A 599 -33.39 -19.28 2.60
C PRO A 599 -33.26 -17.78 2.28
N GLY A 600 -33.39 -17.39 1.00
CA GLY A 600 -33.27 -15.99 0.58
C GLY A 600 -31.84 -15.48 0.40
N LYS A 601 -30.83 -16.36 0.47
CA LYS A 601 -29.40 -16.04 0.24
C LYS A 601 -28.84 -16.78 -0.98
N GLU A 602 -29.69 -17.21 -1.91
CA GLU A 602 -29.31 -18.00 -3.10
C GLU A 602 -28.30 -17.27 -4.00
N ASN A 603 -28.36 -15.94 -4.04
CA ASN A 603 -27.44 -15.10 -4.81
C ASN A 603 -26.01 -15.05 -4.24
N LEU A 604 -25.75 -15.59 -3.04
CA LEU A 604 -24.39 -15.69 -2.50
C LEU A 604 -23.47 -16.60 -3.36
N ARG A 605 -24.05 -17.48 -4.19
CA ARG A 605 -23.28 -18.30 -5.14
C ARG A 605 -22.59 -17.49 -6.23
N LEU A 606 -22.98 -16.23 -6.42
CA LEU A 606 -22.32 -15.30 -7.35
C LEU A 606 -20.95 -14.82 -6.83
N PHE A 607 -20.62 -15.11 -5.57
CA PHE A 607 -19.34 -14.79 -4.96
C PHE A 607 -18.52 -16.06 -4.79
N ASN A 608 -17.32 -16.05 -5.38
CA ASN A 608 -16.36 -17.13 -5.23
C ASN A 608 -15.34 -16.77 -4.15
N MET A 609 -15.53 -17.34 -2.96
CA MET A 609 -14.67 -17.11 -1.80
C MET A 609 -13.25 -17.69 -1.99
N ASP A 610 -13.03 -18.58 -2.96
CA ASP A 610 -11.71 -19.13 -3.27
C ASP A 610 -10.88 -18.20 -4.16
N THR A 611 -11.51 -17.30 -4.91
CA THR A 611 -10.80 -16.43 -5.88
C THR A 611 -10.85 -14.95 -5.54
N CYS A 612 -11.78 -14.49 -4.69
CA CYS A 612 -11.90 -13.08 -4.32
C CYS A 612 -10.77 -12.60 -3.39
N GLY A 613 -10.48 -11.29 -3.43
CA GLY A 613 -9.62 -10.61 -2.44
C GLY A 613 -8.16 -11.04 -2.49
N LEU A 614 -7.70 -11.66 -3.58
CA LEU A 614 -6.31 -12.09 -3.79
C LEU A 614 -5.54 -11.02 -4.56
N THR A 615 -4.44 -10.53 -3.99
CA THR A 615 -3.54 -9.61 -4.69
C THR A 615 -2.76 -10.35 -5.78
N SER A 616 -2.54 -9.70 -6.91
CA SER A 616 -1.69 -10.22 -7.98
C SER A 616 -0.31 -9.60 -7.88
N THR A 617 0.74 -10.33 -8.22
CA THR A 617 2.12 -9.82 -8.22
C THR A 617 2.64 -9.73 -9.65
N ARG A 618 3.05 -8.54 -10.09
CA ARG A 618 3.72 -8.38 -11.38
C ARG A 618 5.23 -8.42 -11.19
N ASN A 619 5.92 -9.33 -11.87
CA ASN A 619 7.37 -9.28 -12.03
C ASN A 619 7.69 -8.23 -13.11
N GLN A 620 8.33 -7.12 -12.73
CA GLN A 620 9.05 -6.26 -13.66
C GLN A 620 10.55 -6.47 -13.50
N ASN A 621 11.35 -5.95 -14.44
CA ASN A 621 12.82 -5.98 -14.40
C ASN A 621 13.43 -5.32 -13.13
N LEU A 622 12.59 -4.70 -12.28
CA LEU A 622 12.93 -4.01 -11.03
C LEU A 622 12.29 -4.63 -9.75
N GLY A 623 11.50 -5.71 -9.86
CA GLY A 623 10.92 -6.47 -8.73
C GLY A 623 9.40 -6.72 -8.80
N GLN A 624 8.83 -7.28 -7.72
CA GLN A 624 7.41 -7.66 -7.61
C GLN A 624 6.54 -6.53 -7.05
N MET A 625 5.60 -6.01 -7.85
CA MET A 625 4.60 -5.04 -7.40
C MET A 625 3.29 -5.76 -7.06
N ALA A 626 2.72 -5.49 -5.87
CA ALA A 626 1.40 -5.96 -5.49
C ALA A 626 0.34 -5.11 -6.19
N VAL A 627 -0.36 -5.72 -7.14
CA VAL A 627 -1.48 -5.13 -7.84
C VAL A 627 -2.75 -5.50 -7.09
N MET A 628 -3.67 -4.54 -6.96
CA MET A 628 -5.00 -4.74 -6.41
C MET A 628 -6.01 -4.89 -7.55
N PRO A 629 -6.27 -6.12 -8.01
CA PRO A 629 -6.95 -6.41 -9.27
C PRO A 629 -8.46 -6.13 -9.28
N TRP A 630 -9.04 -5.72 -8.14
CA TRP A 630 -10.46 -5.37 -8.01
C TRP A 630 -10.76 -3.89 -8.25
N ILE A 631 -9.73 -3.05 -8.43
CA ILE A 631 -9.91 -1.62 -8.66
C ILE A 631 -10.05 -1.37 -10.16
N GLY A 632 -11.15 -0.72 -10.54
CA GLY A 632 -11.41 -0.22 -11.88
C GLY A 632 -11.72 1.28 -11.87
N PHE A 633 -11.99 1.83 -13.05
CA PHE A 633 -12.29 3.24 -13.28
C PHE A 633 -13.71 3.36 -13.82
N PHE A 634 -14.54 4.15 -13.15
CA PHE A 634 -15.89 4.49 -13.60
C PHE A 634 -15.82 5.81 -14.34
N ASP A 635 -15.82 5.70 -15.67
CA ASP A 635 -15.59 6.81 -16.56
C ASP A 635 -16.93 7.30 -17.14
N ALA A 636 -17.03 8.61 -17.29
CA ALA A 636 -18.20 9.25 -17.89
C ALA A 636 -17.81 10.38 -18.84
N ILE A 637 -18.63 10.55 -19.88
CA ILE A 637 -18.54 11.65 -20.84
C ILE A 637 -19.62 12.66 -20.46
N GLU A 638 -19.24 13.94 -20.30
CA GLU A 638 -20.17 15.03 -19.94
C GLU A 638 -20.85 15.61 -21.16
N ASN A 639 -20.06 16.07 -22.13
CA ASN A 639 -20.58 16.67 -23.36
C ASN A 639 -20.56 15.64 -24.49
N SER A 640 -21.58 15.67 -25.36
CA SER A 640 -21.59 14.87 -26.58
C SER A 640 -20.38 15.13 -27.48
N THR A 641 -19.78 16.32 -27.38
CA THR A 641 -18.61 16.79 -28.14
C THR A 641 -17.25 16.50 -27.47
N ASP A 642 -17.24 15.99 -26.23
CA ASP A 642 -16.00 15.64 -25.52
C ASP A 642 -15.42 14.31 -26.02
N GLU A 643 -14.19 14.31 -26.53
CA GLU A 643 -13.50 13.07 -26.87
C GLU A 643 -12.89 12.37 -25.65
N SER A 644 -12.59 13.10 -24.58
CA SER A 644 -11.85 12.57 -23.43
C SER A 644 -12.79 12.19 -22.30
N PRO A 645 -12.92 10.89 -21.97
CA PRO A 645 -13.69 10.45 -20.83
C PRO A 645 -13.04 10.99 -19.55
N SER A 646 -13.88 11.41 -18.61
CA SER A 646 -13.43 11.83 -17.28
C SER A 646 -13.72 10.72 -16.28
N THR A 647 -12.70 10.31 -15.53
CA THR A 647 -12.89 9.38 -14.41
C THR A 647 -13.67 10.08 -13.31
N ARG A 648 -14.83 9.52 -12.97
CA ARG A 648 -15.70 10.07 -11.92
C ARG A 648 -15.41 9.50 -10.57
N SER A 649 -15.18 8.20 -10.53
CA SER A 649 -14.77 7.49 -9.32
C SER A 649 -13.99 6.25 -9.69
N LEU A 650 -13.28 5.71 -8.72
CA LEU A 650 -12.89 4.32 -8.77
C LEU A 650 -14.13 3.43 -8.65
N ALA A 651 -14.06 2.27 -9.30
CA ALA A 651 -15.03 1.19 -9.17
C ALA A 651 -14.36 0.00 -8.49
N VAL A 652 -15.15 -0.75 -7.73
CA VAL A 652 -14.68 -1.96 -7.04
C VAL A 652 -15.41 -3.17 -7.62
N LEU A 653 -14.68 -4.02 -8.33
CA LEU A 653 -15.20 -5.28 -8.87
C LEU A 653 -15.52 -6.24 -7.72
N ILE A 654 -16.76 -6.74 -7.66
CA ILE A 654 -17.23 -7.63 -6.57
C ILE A 654 -17.62 -9.03 -7.09
N SER A 655 -17.84 -9.18 -8.38
CA SER A 655 -18.06 -10.46 -9.06
C SER A 655 -17.72 -10.32 -10.55
N GLU A 656 -17.83 -11.41 -11.32
CA GLU A 656 -17.63 -11.40 -12.77
C GLU A 656 -18.58 -10.44 -13.50
N TRP A 657 -19.77 -10.17 -12.97
CA TRP A 657 -20.82 -9.39 -13.65
C TRP A 657 -21.18 -8.07 -12.96
N TYR A 658 -20.57 -7.77 -11.80
CA TYR A 658 -21.00 -6.67 -10.97
C TYR A 658 -19.83 -5.93 -10.32
N ALA A 659 -19.93 -4.61 -10.29
CA ALA A 659 -19.03 -3.70 -9.59
C ALA A 659 -19.81 -2.67 -8.73
N LEU A 660 -19.14 -2.08 -7.75
CA LEU A 660 -19.68 -1.03 -6.88
C LEU A 660 -18.99 0.30 -7.14
N VAL A 661 -19.78 1.38 -7.16
CA VAL A 661 -19.30 2.77 -7.15
C VAL A 661 -20.08 3.56 -6.09
N PRO A 662 -19.57 4.71 -5.60
CA PRO A 662 -20.35 5.59 -4.74
C PRO A 662 -21.62 6.07 -5.43
N LYS A 663 -22.78 6.07 -4.75
CA LYS A 663 -24.05 6.59 -5.31
C LYS A 663 -23.91 8.03 -5.82
N SER A 664 -23.10 8.84 -5.15
CA SER A 664 -22.82 10.24 -5.49
C SER A 664 -22.04 10.42 -6.80
N SER A 665 -21.34 9.39 -7.29
CA SER A 665 -20.60 9.46 -8.55
C SER A 665 -21.51 9.35 -9.79
N VAL A 666 -22.75 8.90 -9.60
CA VAL A 666 -23.76 8.79 -10.66
C VAL A 666 -24.50 10.12 -10.80
N GLN A 667 -23.87 11.10 -11.47
CA GLN A 667 -24.46 12.42 -11.73
C GLN A 667 -25.30 12.45 -13.01
N ASN A 668 -26.45 13.13 -13.01
CA ASN A 668 -27.40 13.17 -14.14
C ASN A 668 -26.88 13.82 -15.44
N GLY A 669 -25.73 14.51 -15.42
CA GLY A 669 -25.18 15.25 -16.57
C GLY A 669 -24.32 14.43 -17.54
N ALA A 670 -24.06 13.15 -17.26
CA ALA A 670 -23.28 12.33 -18.19
C ALA A 670 -24.12 11.92 -19.41
N THR A 671 -23.50 11.98 -20.59
CA THR A 671 -24.07 11.45 -21.83
C THR A 671 -23.79 9.97 -22.01
N TRP A 672 -22.62 9.51 -21.57
CA TRP A 672 -22.20 8.12 -21.67
C TRP A 672 -21.41 7.67 -20.46
N ARG A 673 -21.48 6.37 -20.11
CA ARG A 673 -20.75 5.76 -18.99
C ARG A 673 -20.25 4.37 -19.35
N TYR A 674 -19.02 4.06 -18.95
CA TYR A 674 -18.44 2.74 -19.11
C TYR A 674 -17.42 2.47 -17.99
N LEU A 675 -16.93 1.24 -17.91
CA LEU A 675 -16.05 0.82 -16.83
C LEU A 675 -14.75 0.27 -17.40
N VAL A 676 -13.62 0.65 -16.82
CA VAL A 676 -12.30 0.11 -17.20
C VAL A 676 -11.73 -0.70 -16.05
N LEU A 677 -11.51 -1.99 -16.28
CA LEU A 677 -10.96 -2.94 -15.31
C LEU A 677 -9.49 -3.22 -15.59
N GLY A 678 -8.66 -3.38 -14.55
CA GLY A 678 -7.26 -3.84 -14.68
C GLY A 678 -6.25 -2.83 -15.22
N LYS A 679 -6.68 -1.62 -15.62
CA LYS A 679 -5.81 -0.56 -16.17
C LYS A 679 -4.80 -0.08 -15.12
N PHE A 680 -3.59 -0.61 -15.20
CA PHE A 680 -2.49 -0.29 -14.29
C PHE A 680 -1.28 0.21 -15.08
N ASN A 681 -0.99 1.52 -14.96
CA ASN A 681 0.10 2.28 -15.61
C ASN A 681 -0.09 2.54 -17.15
N PRO A 682 -0.21 3.81 -17.59
CA PRO A 682 -0.36 4.18 -19.01
C PRO A 682 0.94 4.16 -19.82
N ASP A 683 2.12 4.08 -19.19
CA ASP A 683 3.41 4.38 -19.82
C ASP A 683 4.01 3.21 -20.63
N VAL A 684 3.31 2.06 -20.73
CA VAL A 684 3.72 0.96 -21.61
C VAL A 684 2.62 0.67 -22.62
N PRO A 685 2.56 1.43 -23.73
CA PRO A 685 1.73 1.04 -24.87
C PRO A 685 2.14 -0.37 -25.32
N CYS A 686 1.19 -1.30 -25.20
CA CYS A 686 1.29 -2.66 -25.68
C CYS A 686 1.19 -2.61 -27.22
N PHE A 687 2.32 -2.52 -27.93
CA PHE A 687 2.33 -2.55 -29.39
C PHE A 687 2.23 -4.01 -29.90
N PRO A 688 1.28 -4.35 -30.80
CA PRO A 688 1.04 -5.73 -31.28
C PRO A 688 2.25 -6.34 -32.01
N PRO A 689 2.40 -7.69 -32.05
CA PRO A 689 1.31 -8.67 -32.04
C PRO A 689 1.26 -9.71 -30.88
N THR A 690 2.12 -9.64 -29.85
CA THR A 690 2.25 -10.73 -28.84
C THR A 690 1.88 -10.35 -27.40
N CYS A 691 1.42 -9.14 -27.15
CA CYS A 691 1.13 -8.65 -25.80
C CYS A 691 -0.37 -8.76 -25.46
N VAL A 692 -0.68 -9.41 -24.34
CA VAL A 692 -2.05 -9.52 -23.80
C VAL A 692 -2.39 -8.20 -23.09
N PRO A 693 -3.50 -7.52 -23.42
CA PRO A 693 -3.91 -6.29 -22.75
C PRO A 693 -4.02 -6.49 -21.24
N THR A 694 -3.49 -5.56 -20.45
CA THR A 694 -3.58 -5.62 -18.98
C THR A 694 -4.92 -5.14 -18.43
N TYR A 695 -5.80 -4.64 -19.31
CA TYR A 695 -7.08 -4.04 -18.97
C TYR A 695 -8.21 -4.54 -19.86
N GLN A 696 -9.45 -4.32 -19.42
CA GLN A 696 -10.67 -4.56 -20.17
C GLN A 696 -11.57 -3.33 -20.06
N GLU A 697 -12.03 -2.80 -21.19
CA GLU A 697 -13.12 -1.81 -21.21
C GLU A 697 -14.44 -2.56 -21.32
N VAL A 698 -15.37 -2.28 -20.41
CA VAL A 698 -16.63 -3.01 -20.27
C VAL A 698 -17.79 -2.03 -20.34
N ASP A 699 -18.71 -2.28 -21.26
CA ASP A 699 -19.98 -1.58 -21.33
C ASP A 699 -20.83 -1.88 -20.09
N ILE A 700 -21.51 -0.87 -19.57
CA ILE A 700 -22.43 -1.01 -18.44
C ILE A 700 -23.80 -1.35 -18.97
N LYS A 701 -24.47 -2.37 -18.47
CA LYS A 701 -25.84 -2.71 -18.85
C LYS A 701 -26.88 -1.94 -18.03
N ASN A 702 -26.69 -1.91 -16.71
CA ASN A 702 -27.56 -1.19 -15.80
C ASN A 702 -26.77 -0.53 -14.67
N VAL A 703 -27.11 0.72 -14.37
CA VAL A 703 -26.74 1.42 -13.15
C VAL A 703 -27.96 1.36 -12.21
N ILE A 704 -27.86 0.53 -11.20
CA ILE A 704 -28.93 0.30 -10.23
C ILE A 704 -28.67 1.22 -9.04
N LEU A 705 -29.61 2.14 -8.80
CA LEU A 705 -29.56 3.07 -7.69
C LEU A 705 -30.51 2.63 -6.58
N PRO A 706 -30.13 2.82 -5.31
CA PRO A 706 -31.04 2.58 -4.20
C PRO A 706 -32.24 3.54 -4.23
N PRO A 707 -33.38 3.17 -3.62
CA PRO A 707 -34.55 4.03 -3.51
C PRO A 707 -34.20 5.42 -2.96
N ALA A 708 -34.93 6.46 -3.41
CA ALA A 708 -34.68 7.83 -2.96
C ALA A 708 -34.81 8.00 -1.43
N ASP A 709 -35.66 7.17 -0.82
CA ASP A 709 -36.03 7.19 0.59
C ASP A 709 -34.95 6.54 1.50
N GLU A 710 -34.04 5.75 0.93
CA GLU A 710 -32.97 5.04 1.64
C GLU A 710 -31.68 5.85 1.60
N SER A 711 -31.66 7.00 2.28
CA SER A 711 -30.52 7.93 2.32
C SER A 711 -29.23 7.37 2.94
N LYS A 712 -29.27 6.13 3.46
CA LYS A 712 -28.15 5.46 4.13
C LYS A 712 -27.34 4.53 3.23
N GLN A 713 -27.86 4.12 2.07
CA GLN A 713 -27.12 3.28 1.13
C GLN A 713 -26.12 4.12 0.33
N ILE A 714 -24.86 3.70 0.40
CA ILE A 714 -23.73 4.49 -0.10
C ILE A 714 -23.29 4.10 -1.53
N PHE A 715 -23.78 2.96 -2.05
CA PHE A 715 -23.36 2.42 -3.35
C PHE A 715 -24.42 2.58 -4.44
N ALA A 716 -23.94 2.69 -5.67
CA ALA A 716 -24.64 2.27 -6.87
C ALA A 716 -24.07 0.92 -7.32
N LEU A 717 -24.95 0.01 -7.72
CA LEU A 717 -24.56 -1.30 -8.26
C LEU A 717 -24.49 -1.21 -9.78
N ILE A 718 -23.33 -1.56 -10.33
CA ILE A 718 -23.06 -1.54 -11.77
C ILE A 718 -23.17 -2.98 -12.29
N GLU A 719 -24.18 -3.25 -13.11
CA GLU A 719 -24.31 -4.50 -13.88
C GLU A 719 -23.50 -4.35 -15.17
N LEU A 720 -22.51 -5.23 -15.35
CA LEU A 720 -21.69 -5.28 -16.56
C LEU A 720 -22.49 -5.92 -17.71
N LEU A 721 -22.27 -5.43 -18.93
CA LEU A 721 -22.89 -5.98 -20.13
C LEU A 721 -22.27 -7.32 -20.55
N GLU A 722 -20.97 -7.46 -20.33
CA GLU A 722 -20.16 -8.65 -20.57
C GLU A 722 -19.40 -9.02 -19.31
N PRO A 723 -19.00 -10.30 -19.14
CA PRO A 723 -18.27 -10.71 -17.95
C PRO A 723 -16.89 -10.07 -17.91
N ALA A 724 -16.43 -9.72 -16.71
CA ALA A 724 -15.06 -9.36 -16.46
C ALA A 724 -14.14 -10.55 -16.77
N ASP A 725 -13.08 -10.33 -17.55
CA ASP A 725 -12.11 -11.36 -17.92
C ASP A 725 -11.24 -11.74 -16.72
N LEU A 726 -11.77 -12.66 -15.90
CA LEU A 726 -11.06 -13.17 -14.74
C LEU A 726 -9.86 -14.05 -15.12
N THR A 727 -9.63 -14.37 -16.41
CA THR A 727 -8.38 -15.03 -16.83
C THR A 727 -7.21 -14.05 -16.82
N ASN A 728 -7.50 -12.75 -16.97
CA ASN A 728 -6.53 -11.70 -16.79
C ASN A 728 -6.10 -11.61 -15.32
N PRO A 729 -4.80 -11.75 -14.99
CA PRO A 729 -4.33 -11.70 -13.61
C PRO A 729 -4.56 -10.33 -12.95
N TYR A 730 -4.80 -9.27 -13.72
CA TYR A 730 -5.03 -7.92 -13.19
C TYR A 730 -6.51 -7.60 -12.96
N ILE A 731 -7.42 -8.56 -13.23
CA ILE A 731 -8.88 -8.39 -13.06
C ILE A 731 -9.40 -9.51 -12.16
N LYS A 732 -9.68 -9.20 -10.90
CA LYS A 732 -10.23 -10.15 -9.90
C LYS A 732 -11.12 -9.40 -8.91
N PRO A 733 -12.22 -9.99 -8.44
CA PRO A 733 -13.11 -9.32 -7.50
C PRO A 733 -12.52 -9.23 -6.09
N ILE A 734 -12.92 -8.23 -5.30
CA ILE A 734 -12.69 -8.17 -3.85
C ILE A 734 -13.70 -9.08 -3.13
N CYS A 735 -13.37 -9.55 -1.92
CA CYS A 735 -14.37 -10.25 -1.11
C CYS A 735 -15.34 -9.26 -0.44
N LEU A 736 -16.61 -9.63 -0.31
CA LEU A 736 -17.61 -8.88 0.45
C LEU A 736 -17.82 -9.51 1.84
N PRO A 737 -17.93 -8.71 2.91
CA PRO A 737 -17.90 -9.21 4.28
C PRO A 737 -19.28 -9.69 4.77
N PHE A 738 -19.95 -10.62 4.08
CA PHE A 738 -21.30 -11.10 4.47
C PHE A 738 -21.37 -11.86 5.81
N MET A 739 -20.23 -12.25 6.38
CA MET A 739 -20.16 -13.03 7.63
C MET A 739 -20.26 -12.09 8.84
N ASP A 740 -21.15 -12.41 9.79
CA ASP A 740 -21.40 -11.56 10.96
C ASP A 740 -20.13 -11.34 11.80
N GLN A 741 -19.25 -12.34 11.84
CA GLN A 741 -17.96 -12.23 12.54
C GLN A 741 -17.11 -11.07 12.04
N LEU A 742 -17.17 -10.72 10.75
CA LEU A 742 -16.42 -9.61 10.16
C LEU A 742 -16.95 -8.24 10.59
N TYR A 743 -18.22 -8.16 10.99
CA TYR A 743 -18.84 -6.94 11.53
C TYR A 743 -18.69 -6.82 13.04
N ARG A 744 -18.74 -7.95 13.77
CA ARG A 744 -18.54 -7.99 15.22
C ARG A 744 -17.10 -7.58 15.59
N ASN A 745 -16.13 -7.93 14.75
CA ASN A 745 -14.73 -7.62 14.96
C ASN A 745 -14.30 -6.44 14.07
N LYS A 746 -14.54 -5.21 14.54
CA LYS A 746 -14.05 -4.02 13.82
C LYS A 746 -12.53 -4.10 13.65
N PRO A 747 -12.01 -3.90 12.43
CA PRO A 747 -10.57 -3.95 12.19
C PRO A 747 -9.86 -2.84 12.97
N THR A 748 -8.67 -3.14 13.49
CA THR A 748 -7.77 -2.12 14.05
C THR A 748 -6.96 -1.42 12.97
N GLU A 749 -6.74 -2.11 11.85
CA GLU A 749 -6.01 -1.64 10.69
C GLU A 749 -6.80 -1.88 9.40
N VAL A 750 -6.71 -0.94 8.48
CA VAL A 750 -7.29 -1.03 7.14
C VAL A 750 -6.25 -0.64 6.10
N VAL A 751 -6.35 -1.22 4.91
CA VAL A 751 -5.56 -0.82 3.75
C VAL A 751 -6.44 0.06 2.88
N VAL A 752 -6.01 1.29 2.63
CA VAL A 752 -6.64 2.17 1.64
C VAL A 752 -5.87 2.11 0.34
N SER A 753 -6.59 2.17 -0.77
CA SER A 753 -6.00 2.18 -2.11
C SER A 753 -6.64 3.24 -2.99
N SER A 754 -5.81 3.96 -3.73
CA SER A 754 -6.24 5.09 -4.56
C SER A 754 -5.36 5.21 -5.79
N ALA A 755 -5.89 5.85 -6.83
CA ALA A 755 -5.13 6.25 -8.00
C ALA A 755 -5.01 7.77 -8.04
N SER A 756 -3.84 8.28 -8.40
CA SER A 756 -3.70 9.72 -8.69
C SER A 756 -4.39 10.04 -10.02
N SER A 757 -4.91 11.25 -10.18
CA SER A 757 -5.66 11.69 -11.39
C SER A 757 -4.86 11.56 -12.69
N ASN A 758 -3.53 11.44 -12.62
CA ASN A 758 -2.65 11.49 -13.78
C ASN A 758 -1.86 10.19 -14.04
N SER A 759 -1.80 9.23 -13.10
CA SER A 759 -0.85 8.10 -13.21
C SER A 759 -1.45 6.73 -13.49
N TYR A 760 -2.78 6.52 -13.42
CA TYR A 760 -3.43 5.18 -13.37
C TYR A 760 -2.69 4.15 -12.49
N ALA A 761 -1.81 4.61 -11.59
CA ALA A 761 -1.00 3.80 -10.72
C ALA A 761 -1.74 3.74 -9.40
N ILE A 762 -2.10 2.53 -8.99
CA ILE A 762 -2.76 2.29 -7.72
C ILE A 762 -1.70 2.33 -6.64
N GLU A 763 -1.77 3.34 -5.79
CA GLU A 763 -1.03 3.44 -4.55
C GLU A 763 -1.86 2.79 -3.44
N SER A 764 -1.19 2.23 -2.43
CA SER A 764 -1.87 1.67 -1.27
C SER A 764 -1.13 1.97 0.02
N LYS A 765 -1.88 2.11 1.11
CA LYS A 765 -1.35 2.54 2.40
C LYS A 765 -2.09 1.86 3.54
N LYS A 766 -1.34 1.46 4.56
CA LYS A 766 -1.92 0.93 5.81
C LYS A 766 -2.27 2.07 6.75
N LEU A 767 -3.48 2.03 7.28
CA LEU A 767 -4.01 3.01 8.21
C LEU A 767 -4.51 2.33 9.48
N THR A 768 -4.42 3.02 10.60
CA THR A 768 -4.97 2.60 11.88
C THR A 768 -6.34 3.24 12.08
N MET A 769 -7.33 2.43 12.44
CA MET A 769 -8.67 2.91 12.75
C MET A 769 -8.66 3.77 14.02
N VAL A 770 -9.36 4.89 13.99
CA VAL A 770 -9.53 5.77 15.16
C VAL A 770 -10.99 5.97 15.50
N ASP A 771 -11.25 6.18 16.79
CA ASP A 771 -12.60 6.48 17.23
C ASP A 771 -13.08 7.87 16.76
N LYS A 772 -14.40 8.03 16.77
CA LYS A 772 -15.08 9.23 16.28
C LYS A 772 -14.70 10.50 17.05
N PRO A 773 -14.62 10.50 18.40
CA PRO A 773 -14.14 11.65 19.16
C PRO A 773 -12.72 12.09 18.78
N THR A 774 -11.79 11.14 18.68
CA THR A 774 -10.40 11.39 18.29
C THR A 774 -10.32 11.96 16.87
N CYS A 775 -11.13 11.43 15.97
CA CYS A 775 -11.24 11.93 14.61
C CYS A 775 -11.70 13.39 14.55
N ARG A 776 -12.80 13.71 15.25
CA ARG A 776 -13.34 15.08 15.32
C ARG A 776 -12.34 16.05 15.96
N GLN A 777 -11.68 15.63 17.04
CA GLN A 777 -10.67 16.45 17.71
C GLN A 777 -9.50 16.80 16.77
N ARG A 778 -9.06 15.85 15.94
CA ARG A 778 -7.99 16.08 14.96
C ARG A 778 -8.42 17.02 13.85
N LEU A 779 -9.62 16.84 13.29
CA LEU A 779 -10.16 17.77 12.29
C LEU A 779 -10.24 19.20 12.83
N MET A 780 -10.75 19.37 14.06
CA MET A 780 -10.83 20.69 14.71
C MET A 780 -9.45 21.31 14.97
N ARG A 781 -8.45 20.50 15.35
CA ARG A 781 -7.08 20.97 15.59
C ARG A 781 -6.43 21.54 14.34
N GLU A 782 -6.75 20.98 13.18
CA GLU A 782 -6.26 21.44 11.87
C GLU A 782 -7.12 22.58 11.29
N GLY A 783 -8.11 23.10 12.05
CA GLY A 783 -8.95 24.23 11.63
C GLY A 783 -10.17 23.85 10.79
N PHE A 784 -10.49 22.56 10.67
CA PHE A 784 -11.63 22.08 9.88
C PHE A 784 -12.84 21.76 10.77
N LEU A 785 -14.04 22.10 10.28
CA LEU A 785 -15.29 21.70 10.90
C LEU A 785 -15.57 20.22 10.57
N PRO A 786 -15.91 19.38 11.57
CA PRO A 786 -16.36 18.02 11.29
C PRO A 786 -17.68 18.07 10.48
N PRO A 787 -17.94 17.06 9.63
CA PRO A 787 -19.15 17.01 8.82
C PRO A 787 -20.41 17.20 9.67
N SER A 788 -21.31 18.10 9.25
CA SER A 788 -22.57 18.41 9.93
C SER A 788 -23.62 17.31 9.77
N GLU A 789 -23.49 16.49 8.71
CA GLU A 789 -24.35 15.34 8.39
C GLU A 789 -23.49 14.11 8.07
N GLY A 790 -23.97 12.93 8.46
CA GLY A 790 -23.21 11.68 8.36
C GLY A 790 -22.31 11.42 9.57
N ASN A 791 -21.98 10.14 9.80
CA ASN A 791 -21.15 9.73 10.93
C ASN A 791 -20.00 8.82 10.45
N PRO A 792 -19.11 9.37 9.57
CA PRO A 792 -18.15 8.58 8.82
C PRO A 792 -17.14 7.88 9.74
N SER A 793 -16.65 6.75 9.26
CA SER A 793 -15.51 6.06 9.86
C SER A 793 -14.22 6.81 9.55
N CYS A 794 -13.22 6.59 10.39
CA CYS A 794 -12.03 7.40 10.40
C CYS A 794 -10.80 6.53 10.65
N ALA A 795 -9.77 6.76 9.86
CA ALA A 795 -8.48 6.12 10.01
C ALA A 795 -7.35 7.15 9.87
N ILE A 796 -6.24 6.91 10.55
CA ILE A 796 -5.05 7.76 10.49
C ILE A 796 -3.87 6.93 10.04
N GLU A 797 -2.84 7.58 9.55
CA GLU A 797 -1.57 6.91 9.31
C GLU A 797 -1.00 6.36 10.63
N ALA A 798 -0.62 5.08 10.61
CA ALA A 798 -0.13 4.36 11.78
C ALA A 798 1.18 4.94 12.35
N ASP A 799 1.92 5.68 11.52
CA ASP A 799 3.26 6.17 11.80
C ASP A 799 3.32 7.71 11.77
N LYS A 800 3.78 8.33 12.86
CA LYS A 800 3.73 9.80 13.05
C LYS A 800 4.84 10.56 12.32
N PHE A 801 5.86 9.87 11.79
CA PHE A 801 7.15 10.50 11.45
C PHE A 801 7.47 10.58 9.95
N LYS A 802 6.69 9.97 9.05
CA LYS A 802 6.70 10.30 7.62
C LYS A 802 5.32 10.13 7.00
N GLN A 803 4.57 11.21 7.01
CA GLN A 803 3.27 11.21 6.35
C GLN A 803 3.47 11.57 4.89
N THR A 804 3.48 10.56 4.01
CA THR A 804 3.43 10.79 2.57
C THR A 804 1.98 11.08 2.17
N LYS A 805 1.78 12.18 1.44
CA LYS A 805 0.46 12.54 0.92
C LYS A 805 -0.03 11.43 -0.02
N MET A 806 -1.22 10.88 0.25
CA MET A 806 -1.93 9.97 -0.64
C MET A 806 -3.31 10.58 -0.89
N SER A 807 -3.56 11.03 -2.11
CA SER A 807 -4.86 11.59 -2.50
C SER A 807 -5.86 10.44 -2.66
N LEU A 808 -7.00 10.53 -1.98
CA LEU A 808 -8.08 9.57 -2.13
C LEU A 808 -9.03 10.03 -3.22
N ALA A 809 -9.09 9.27 -4.31
CA ALA A 809 -10.12 9.44 -5.30
C ALA A 809 -11.48 9.01 -4.70
N MET A 810 -12.57 9.62 -5.16
CA MET A 810 -13.90 9.09 -4.90
C MET A 810 -13.96 7.62 -5.35
N GLY A 811 -14.52 6.73 -4.54
CA GLY A 811 -14.55 5.29 -4.81
C GLY A 811 -13.34 4.50 -4.29
N SER A 812 -12.33 5.14 -3.70
CA SER A 812 -11.19 4.45 -3.08
C SER A 812 -11.62 3.42 -2.04
N PRO A 813 -11.30 2.12 -2.21
CA PRO A 813 -11.69 1.10 -1.26
C PRO A 813 -10.82 1.11 0.00
N PHE A 814 -11.48 1.06 1.15
CA PHE A 814 -10.90 0.69 2.43
C PHE A 814 -11.13 -0.80 2.67
N GLN A 815 -10.06 -1.51 2.95
CA GLN A 815 -10.05 -2.97 2.88
C GLN A 815 -9.49 -3.56 4.16
N MET A 816 -10.13 -4.59 4.69
CA MET A 816 -9.59 -5.37 5.80
C MET A 816 -8.87 -6.61 5.27
N ALA A 817 -7.70 -6.93 5.81
CA ALA A 817 -6.96 -8.14 5.49
C ALA A 817 -7.32 -9.25 6.50
N VAL A 818 -7.83 -10.38 6.02
CA VAL A 818 -8.32 -11.49 6.85
C VAL A 818 -7.74 -12.81 6.35
N GLY A 819 -7.33 -13.70 7.27
CA GLY A 819 -6.93 -15.06 6.92
C GLY A 819 -8.15 -15.93 6.62
N TYR A 820 -8.22 -16.50 5.42
CA TYR A 820 -9.28 -17.43 5.00
C TYR A 820 -8.68 -18.52 4.10
N GLY A 821 -8.93 -19.80 4.40
CA GLY A 821 -8.39 -20.92 3.63
C GLY A 821 -6.85 -20.99 3.61
N GLY A 822 -6.19 -20.53 4.68
CA GLY A 822 -4.72 -20.51 4.77
C GLY A 822 -4.02 -19.43 3.92
N ARG A 823 -4.77 -18.47 3.37
CA ARG A 823 -4.26 -17.31 2.61
C ARG A 823 -4.83 -16.01 3.17
N THR A 824 -4.11 -14.91 3.00
CA THR A 824 -4.64 -13.57 3.29
C THR A 824 -5.56 -13.13 2.15
N ARG A 825 -6.78 -12.71 2.49
CA ARG A 825 -7.76 -12.13 1.56
C ARG A 825 -8.16 -10.74 2.01
N TYR A 826 -8.45 -9.89 1.04
CA TYR A 826 -8.95 -8.54 1.26
C TYR A 826 -10.47 -8.51 1.14
N PHE A 827 -11.13 -7.99 2.17
CA PHE A 827 -12.57 -7.75 2.20
C PHE A 827 -12.84 -6.25 2.14
N LEU A 828 -13.86 -5.85 1.37
CA LEU A 828 -14.30 -4.46 1.30
C LEU A 828 -14.91 -4.04 2.63
N TYR A 829 -14.25 -3.14 3.35
CA TYR A 829 -14.71 -2.63 4.64
C TYR A 829 -15.36 -1.25 4.54
N GLY A 830 -14.95 -0.45 3.56
CA GLY A 830 -15.50 0.89 3.35
C GLY A 830 -15.07 1.49 2.02
N MET A 831 -15.56 2.67 1.72
CA MET A 831 -15.26 3.38 0.47
C MET A 831 -15.22 4.90 0.71
N ASN A 832 -14.30 5.58 0.05
CA ASN A 832 -14.30 7.04 0.00
C ASN A 832 -15.45 7.55 -0.87
N PHE A 833 -16.23 8.51 -0.38
CA PHE A 833 -17.39 9.09 -1.08
C PHE A 833 -17.20 10.57 -1.46
N GLN A 834 -16.09 11.18 -1.07
CA GLN A 834 -15.81 12.60 -1.30
C GLN A 834 -15.18 12.82 -2.68
N ILE A 835 -15.69 13.79 -3.45
CA ILE A 835 -15.30 14.10 -4.84
C ILE A 835 -13.85 14.61 -4.94
N ARG A 836 -13.40 15.32 -3.91
CA ARG A 836 -12.00 15.60 -3.56
C ARG A 836 -11.94 15.51 -2.05
N ASP A 837 -10.93 14.85 -1.50
CA ASP A 837 -10.76 14.87 -0.05
C ASP A 837 -10.53 16.35 0.31
N THR A 838 -11.48 16.96 1.02
CA THR A 838 -11.35 18.38 1.45
C THR A 838 -10.14 18.56 2.39
N TYR A 839 -9.56 17.42 2.78
CA TYR A 839 -8.43 17.21 3.67
C TYR A 839 -7.15 16.79 2.91
N GLU A 840 -7.12 16.83 1.57
CA GLU A 840 -5.94 16.51 0.71
C GLU A 840 -4.68 17.31 1.08
N GLU A 841 -4.84 18.49 1.67
CA GLU A 841 -3.72 19.33 2.12
C GLU A 841 -3.18 18.96 3.50
N LEU A 842 -3.96 18.20 4.29
CA LEU A 842 -3.59 17.82 5.65
C LEU A 842 -2.65 16.63 5.64
N VAL A 843 -1.36 16.94 5.74
CA VAL A 843 -0.31 15.95 5.97
C VAL A 843 -0.68 15.05 7.18
N TYR A 844 -1.24 15.64 8.24
CA TYR A 844 -1.63 14.97 9.50
C TYR A 844 -3.14 14.66 9.63
N GLY A 845 -3.91 14.83 8.56
CA GLY A 845 -5.37 14.71 8.58
C GLY A 845 -5.86 13.27 8.70
N PRO A 846 -7.01 13.02 9.36
CA PRO A 846 -7.65 11.72 9.28
C PRO A 846 -8.26 11.47 7.91
N TYR A 847 -8.17 10.22 7.45
CA TYR A 847 -8.89 9.72 6.28
C TYR A 847 -10.32 9.35 6.68
N LEU A 848 -11.31 9.95 6.01
CA LEU A 848 -12.72 9.71 6.26
C LEU A 848 -13.30 8.79 5.20
N PHE A 849 -14.17 7.87 5.60
CA PHE A 849 -14.86 6.97 4.69
C PHE A 849 -16.14 6.42 5.31
N ASP A 850 -17.06 5.97 4.47
CA ASP A 850 -18.24 5.25 4.95
C ASP A 850 -17.96 3.76 5.00
N ALA A 851 -18.24 3.16 6.16
CA ALA A 851 -18.09 1.72 6.34
C ALA A 851 -19.24 0.99 5.68
N VAL A 852 -18.95 -0.09 4.96
CA VAL A 852 -19.95 -1.02 4.42
C VAL A 852 -20.71 -1.58 5.62
N VAL A 853 -22.04 -1.54 5.58
CA VAL A 853 -22.91 -2.17 6.58
C VAL A 853 -23.73 -3.31 5.97
N MET A 854 -24.30 -4.18 6.81
CA MET A 854 -25.05 -5.35 6.34
C MET A 854 -26.22 -4.97 5.42
N SER A 855 -26.91 -3.85 5.68
CA SER A 855 -28.00 -3.38 4.82
C SER A 855 -27.55 -3.01 3.40
N ASP A 856 -26.30 -2.57 3.22
CA ASP A 856 -25.73 -2.33 1.89
C ASP A 856 -25.55 -3.65 1.14
N LEU A 857 -25.00 -4.66 1.84
CA LEU A 857 -24.74 -5.98 1.28
C LEU A 857 -26.03 -6.73 0.92
N GLU A 858 -27.07 -6.62 1.75
CA GLU A 858 -28.39 -7.20 1.46
C GLU A 858 -29.05 -6.54 0.26
N TRP A 859 -28.92 -5.23 0.14
CA TRP A 859 -29.39 -4.51 -1.04
C TRP A 859 -28.64 -4.94 -2.30
N VAL A 860 -27.31 -5.10 -2.24
CA VAL A 860 -26.51 -5.63 -3.35
C VAL A 860 -27.01 -7.02 -3.76
N LEU A 861 -27.18 -7.95 -2.81
CA LEU A 861 -27.67 -9.29 -3.09
C LEU A 861 -29.07 -9.32 -3.71
N ALA A 862 -29.97 -8.47 -3.22
CA ALA A 862 -31.35 -8.39 -3.72
C ALA A 862 -31.44 -7.90 -5.17
N ASN A 863 -30.43 -7.13 -5.63
CA ASN A 863 -30.39 -6.56 -6.98
C ASN A 863 -29.47 -7.32 -7.95
N MET A 864 -28.73 -8.33 -7.46
CA MET A 864 -27.95 -9.24 -8.30
C MET A 864 -28.80 -10.38 -8.84
N GLN A 865 -28.44 -10.87 -10.02
CA GLN A 865 -29.08 -12.01 -10.66
C GLN A 865 -28.03 -12.97 -11.19
N GLU A 866 -28.30 -14.27 -11.10
CA GLU A 866 -27.50 -15.27 -11.81
C GLU A 866 -27.67 -15.08 -13.31
N LYS A 867 -26.54 -15.01 -14.02
CA LYS A 867 -26.50 -14.82 -15.47
C LYS A 867 -26.08 -16.12 -16.14
N GLU A 868 -26.86 -16.55 -17.12
CA GLU A 868 -26.39 -17.50 -18.12
C GLU A 868 -25.52 -16.75 -19.13
N GLN A 869 -24.43 -17.37 -19.61
CA GLN A 869 -23.60 -16.80 -20.67
C GLN A 869 -24.45 -16.56 -21.93
N GLN A 870 -24.91 -15.33 -22.12
CA GLN A 870 -25.61 -14.92 -23.33
C GLN A 870 -24.58 -14.70 -24.42
N THR A 871 -24.42 -15.69 -25.31
CA THR A 871 -23.52 -15.65 -26.46
C THR A 871 -24.03 -14.76 -27.60
N SER A 872 -25.25 -14.21 -27.48
CA SER A 872 -25.79 -13.25 -28.45
C SER A 872 -26.89 -12.39 -27.82
N PHE A 873 -26.82 -11.07 -28.04
CA PHE A 873 -27.99 -10.21 -27.87
C PHE A 873 -28.89 -10.44 -29.07
N GLN A 874 -30.10 -10.97 -28.87
CA GLN A 874 -31.10 -11.01 -29.93
C GLN A 874 -31.35 -9.57 -30.39
N SER A 875 -30.81 -9.27 -31.55
CA SER A 875 -30.90 -7.97 -32.17
C SER A 875 -32.37 -7.70 -32.49
N ALA A 876 -33.02 -6.80 -31.74
CA ALA A 876 -34.35 -6.26 -32.05
C ALA A 876 -34.25 -5.29 -33.25
N THR A 877 -33.57 -5.73 -34.30
CA THR A 877 -33.35 -4.95 -35.51
C THR A 877 -34.57 -5.01 -36.39
N ARG A 878 -35.01 -3.83 -36.79
CA ARG A 878 -36.29 -3.63 -37.45
C ARG A 878 -36.07 -3.16 -38.88
N ASN A 879 -36.41 -4.03 -39.82
CA ASN A 879 -36.55 -3.66 -41.22
C ASN A 879 -37.96 -3.14 -41.41
N GLU A 880 -38.11 -1.83 -41.62
CA GLU A 880 -39.41 -1.22 -41.81
C GLU A 880 -39.40 -0.12 -42.87
N ARG A 881 -40.55 0.03 -43.53
CA ARG A 881 -40.79 1.16 -44.41
C ARG A 881 -41.39 2.31 -43.61
N VAL A 882 -40.62 3.40 -43.49
CA VAL A 882 -41.04 4.62 -42.81
C VAL A 882 -41.91 5.44 -43.76
N ASN A 883 -43.19 5.59 -43.43
CA ASN A 883 -44.14 6.38 -44.21
C ASN A 883 -44.36 7.75 -43.56
N LEU A 884 -43.97 8.81 -44.26
CA LEU A 884 -43.99 10.17 -43.74
C LEU A 884 -45.01 11.04 -44.48
N ARG A 885 -45.69 11.91 -43.74
CA ARG A 885 -46.66 12.85 -44.31
C ARG A 885 -45.97 13.91 -45.18
N PRO A 886 -46.67 14.49 -46.16
CA PRO A 886 -46.19 15.65 -46.89
C PRO A 886 -45.80 16.79 -45.94
N VAL A 887 -44.75 17.53 -46.32
CA VAL A 887 -44.31 18.74 -45.61
C VAL A 887 -45.33 19.85 -45.85
N GLN A 888 -45.70 20.58 -44.80
CA GLN A 888 -46.73 21.61 -44.85
C GLN A 888 -46.22 22.91 -45.52
N TYR A 889 -44.97 23.29 -45.24
CA TYR A 889 -44.37 24.53 -45.72
C TYR A 889 -43.56 24.34 -47.01
N ASP A 890 -44.23 24.04 -48.13
CA ASP A 890 -43.55 23.69 -49.39
C ASP A 890 -43.16 24.87 -50.30
N SER A 891 -43.52 26.10 -49.92
CA SER A 891 -43.25 27.32 -50.69
C SER A 891 -41.75 27.60 -50.88
N LYS A 892 -40.88 27.06 -50.01
CA LYS A 892 -39.42 27.21 -50.07
C LYS A 892 -38.69 26.03 -50.74
N ARG A 893 -39.42 25.08 -51.36
CA ARG A 893 -38.81 23.98 -52.15
C ARG A 893 -37.85 24.48 -53.23
N THR A 894 -38.09 25.68 -53.77
CA THR A 894 -37.24 26.29 -54.82
C THR A 894 -35.84 26.66 -54.34
N LEU A 895 -35.58 26.69 -53.03
CA LEU A 895 -34.25 26.92 -52.47
C LEU A 895 -33.32 25.72 -52.63
N PHE A 896 -33.85 24.55 -52.99
CA PHE A 896 -33.09 23.31 -53.12
C PHE A 896 -32.96 22.89 -54.58
N ASN A 897 -31.74 22.68 -55.03
CA ASN A 897 -31.46 22.19 -56.38
C ASN A 897 -31.39 20.65 -56.40
N PHE A 898 -32.52 20.00 -56.71
CA PHE A 898 -32.61 18.54 -56.82
C PHE A 898 -31.81 17.93 -57.96
N ASN A 899 -31.26 18.74 -58.88
CA ASN A 899 -30.37 18.23 -59.91
C ASN A 899 -28.96 17.98 -59.38
N THR A 900 -28.51 18.77 -58.40
CA THR A 900 -27.10 18.79 -57.93
C THR A 900 -26.91 18.35 -56.49
N CYS A 901 -27.96 18.32 -55.66
CA CYS A 901 -27.85 17.86 -54.28
C CYS A 901 -27.66 16.34 -54.20
N GLY A 902 -27.12 15.84 -53.08
CA GLY A 902 -27.08 14.42 -52.73
C GLY A 902 -26.26 13.55 -53.68
N ILE A 903 -25.33 14.15 -54.43
CA ILE A 903 -24.38 13.46 -55.30
C ILE A 903 -23.15 13.11 -54.46
N SER A 904 -22.77 11.83 -54.47
CA SER A 904 -21.58 11.30 -53.80
C SER A 904 -20.65 10.69 -54.86
N SER A 905 -19.34 10.74 -54.62
CA SER A 905 -18.34 10.13 -55.51
C SER A 905 -17.38 9.24 -54.72
N ARG A 906 -16.58 8.39 -55.40
CA ARG A 906 -15.56 7.58 -54.71
C ARG A 906 -14.45 8.43 -54.09
N ARG A 907 -14.15 9.60 -54.66
CA ARG A 907 -13.11 10.51 -54.16
C ARG A 907 -13.63 11.33 -52.99
N ASP A 908 -14.87 11.79 -53.11
CA ASP A 908 -15.57 12.63 -52.13
C ASP A 908 -16.86 11.90 -51.73
N PRO A 909 -16.79 10.99 -50.76
CA PRO A 909 -17.97 10.21 -50.36
C PRO A 909 -19.03 11.11 -49.71
N THR A 910 -18.62 12.17 -48.99
CA THR A 910 -19.50 13.01 -48.16
C THR A 910 -19.28 14.52 -48.41
N PRO A 911 -19.52 15.02 -49.63
CA PRO A 911 -19.20 16.40 -50.03
C PRO A 911 -20.06 17.48 -49.37
N TRP A 912 -21.08 17.10 -48.60
CA TRP A 912 -21.93 18.01 -47.82
C TRP A 912 -21.41 18.23 -46.39
N MET A 913 -20.40 17.49 -45.97
CA MET A 913 -19.88 17.59 -44.61
C MET A 913 -18.98 18.83 -44.47
N GLY A 914 -19.19 19.59 -43.40
CA GLY A 914 -18.27 20.64 -42.96
C GLY A 914 -17.95 20.54 -41.48
N TYR A 915 -16.86 21.16 -41.05
CA TYR A 915 -16.34 21.12 -39.67
C TYR A 915 -16.54 22.45 -38.98
N VAL A 916 -17.07 22.45 -37.76
CA VAL A 916 -17.41 23.65 -36.99
C VAL A 916 -16.27 24.01 -36.04
N PHE A 917 -15.60 25.12 -36.32
CA PHE A 917 -14.54 25.70 -35.48
C PHE A 917 -15.06 26.90 -34.70
N SER A 918 -14.67 27.02 -33.43
CA SER A 918 -14.88 28.22 -32.62
C SER A 918 -13.62 29.08 -32.61
N ASN A 919 -13.74 30.41 -32.65
CA ASN A 919 -12.60 31.34 -32.66
C ASN A 919 -11.89 31.50 -31.29
N ALA A 920 -12.02 30.52 -30.38
CA ALA A 920 -11.43 30.56 -29.06
C ALA A 920 -9.89 30.41 -29.12
N PRO A 921 -9.09 31.27 -28.46
CA PRO A 921 -7.64 31.38 -28.66
C PRO A 921 -6.79 30.16 -28.24
N PHE A 922 -7.40 29.06 -27.80
CA PHE A 922 -6.70 27.89 -27.24
C PHE A 922 -7.13 26.52 -27.79
N PHE A 923 -8.13 26.43 -28.68
CA PHE A 923 -8.59 25.15 -29.25
C PHE A 923 -8.73 25.23 -30.78
N ASN A 924 -7.79 24.61 -31.50
CA ASN A 924 -7.75 24.57 -32.98
C ASN A 924 -8.38 23.29 -33.58
N GLU A 925 -9.06 22.46 -32.79
CA GLU A 925 -9.69 21.22 -33.26
C GLU A 925 -11.21 21.32 -33.25
N SER A 926 -11.85 21.14 -34.41
CA SER A 926 -13.30 21.04 -34.56
C SER A 926 -13.76 19.60 -34.31
N ARG A 927 -14.60 19.38 -33.28
CA ARG A 927 -15.19 18.07 -32.94
C ARG A 927 -16.65 17.90 -33.35
N CYS A 928 -17.17 18.90 -34.07
CA CYS A 928 -18.53 18.95 -34.57
C CYS A 928 -18.53 19.06 -36.09
N SER A 929 -19.44 18.34 -36.72
CA SER A 929 -19.71 18.53 -38.16
C SER A 929 -21.04 19.20 -38.39
N ALA A 930 -21.13 19.99 -39.45
CA ALA A 930 -22.37 20.51 -39.99
C ALA A 930 -22.63 19.94 -41.38
N THR A 931 -23.89 19.69 -41.68
CA THR A 931 -24.32 19.19 -42.99
C THR A 931 -24.84 20.33 -43.84
N LEU A 932 -24.20 20.57 -44.99
CA LEU A 932 -24.62 21.53 -46.01
C LEU A 932 -25.90 21.06 -46.69
N ILE A 933 -26.97 21.85 -46.58
CA ILE A 933 -28.28 21.54 -47.16
C ILE A 933 -28.64 22.46 -48.34
N SER A 934 -27.99 23.62 -48.42
CA SER A 934 -27.99 24.52 -49.58
C SER A 934 -26.68 25.32 -49.61
N ASP A 935 -26.48 26.13 -50.64
CA ASP A 935 -25.35 27.07 -50.74
C ASP A 935 -25.27 28.10 -49.59
N TRP A 936 -26.33 28.31 -48.81
CA TRP A 936 -26.38 29.30 -47.72
C TRP A 936 -26.62 28.70 -46.33
N TYR A 937 -27.07 27.45 -46.26
CA TYR A 937 -27.60 26.87 -45.04
C TYR A 937 -26.97 25.53 -44.72
N VAL A 938 -26.67 25.36 -43.44
CA VAL A 938 -26.21 24.09 -42.87
C VAL A 938 -27.09 23.72 -41.68
N ILE A 939 -27.12 22.43 -41.36
CA ILE A 939 -27.80 21.89 -40.18
C ILE A 939 -26.80 21.08 -39.37
N SER A 940 -26.86 21.20 -38.04
CA SER A 940 -26.12 20.34 -37.11
C SER A 940 -26.88 20.22 -35.78
N ALA A 941 -26.30 19.50 -34.82
CA ALA A 941 -26.72 19.52 -33.43
C ALA A 941 -26.61 20.96 -32.89
N ALA A 942 -27.59 21.37 -32.08
CA ALA A 942 -27.54 22.66 -31.38
C ALA A 942 -26.39 22.72 -30.39
N ASP A 943 -26.03 21.57 -29.80
CA ASP A 943 -24.86 21.41 -28.91
C ASP A 943 -23.53 21.83 -29.56
N CYS A 944 -23.43 21.79 -30.89
CA CYS A 944 -22.24 22.25 -31.61
C CYS A 944 -22.07 23.79 -31.61
N PHE A 945 -23.06 24.54 -31.12
CA PHE A 945 -23.07 26.00 -31.12
C PHE A 945 -23.32 26.58 -29.72
N GLU A 946 -22.86 25.87 -28.67
CA GLU A 946 -23.11 26.16 -27.25
C GLU A 946 -22.83 27.59 -26.80
N ASP A 947 -21.86 28.28 -27.42
CA ASP A 947 -21.65 29.72 -27.24
C ASP A 947 -22.16 30.49 -28.47
N PRO A 948 -23.42 30.98 -28.46
CA PRO A 948 -23.97 31.77 -29.57
C PRO A 948 -23.31 33.15 -29.69
N SER A 949 -22.48 33.57 -28.73
CA SER A 949 -21.69 34.81 -28.81
C SER A 949 -20.32 34.63 -29.43
N ALA A 950 -19.84 33.38 -29.57
CA ALA A 950 -18.61 33.07 -30.27
C ALA A 950 -18.80 33.17 -31.79
N ASP A 951 -17.78 33.68 -32.48
CA ASP A 951 -17.71 33.57 -33.95
C ASP A 951 -17.40 32.11 -34.32
N HIS A 952 -18.31 31.47 -35.04
CA HIS A 952 -18.12 30.12 -35.58
C HIS A 952 -17.70 30.17 -37.05
N ILE A 953 -16.77 29.31 -37.44
CA ILE A 953 -16.31 29.14 -38.83
C ILE A 953 -16.58 27.70 -39.23
N ILE A 954 -17.19 27.50 -40.40
CA ILE A 954 -17.46 26.17 -40.94
C ILE A 954 -16.55 25.93 -42.15
N GLN A 955 -15.75 24.87 -42.09
CA GLN A 955 -14.86 24.48 -43.17
C GLN A 955 -15.46 23.36 -44.01
N PHE A 956 -15.53 23.54 -45.33
CA PHE A 956 -15.96 22.55 -46.31
C PHE A 956 -14.82 22.14 -47.24
N GLY A 957 -14.96 20.95 -47.83
CA GLY A 957 -14.10 20.45 -48.90
C GLY A 957 -12.96 19.55 -48.44
N ASP A 958 -12.15 19.13 -49.41
CA ASP A 958 -10.98 18.28 -49.22
C ASP A 958 -9.68 19.12 -49.21
N TYR A 959 -8.51 18.49 -49.23
CA TYR A 959 -7.23 19.19 -49.28
C TYR A 959 -7.01 20.07 -50.53
N MET A 960 -7.80 19.89 -51.59
CA MET A 960 -7.65 20.60 -52.86
C MET A 960 -8.57 21.81 -52.95
N ASP A 961 -9.80 21.71 -52.44
CA ASP A 961 -10.84 22.73 -52.54
C ASP A 961 -11.42 23.08 -51.15
N VAL A 962 -10.65 23.77 -50.30
CA VAL A 962 -11.10 24.17 -48.95
C VAL A 962 -11.87 25.50 -48.99
N GLN A 963 -13.06 25.55 -48.39
CA GLN A 963 -13.81 26.78 -48.16
C GLN A 963 -14.14 26.96 -46.67
N GLN A 964 -13.66 28.04 -46.05
CA GLN A 964 -13.99 28.41 -44.67
C GLN A 964 -14.98 29.56 -44.66
N ILE A 965 -16.18 29.33 -44.14
CA ILE A 965 -17.27 30.30 -44.15
C ILE A 965 -17.70 30.59 -42.73
N ALA A 966 -17.65 31.85 -42.33
CA ALA A 966 -18.15 32.29 -41.03
C ALA A 966 -19.69 32.17 -40.94
N THR A 967 -20.19 31.90 -39.76
CA THR A 967 -21.63 31.92 -39.48
C THR A 967 -22.15 33.36 -39.44
N GLN A 968 -23.34 33.60 -39.98
CA GLN A 968 -24.06 34.88 -39.87
C GLN A 968 -25.11 34.83 -38.76
N LYS A 969 -25.89 33.76 -38.69
CA LYS A 969 -26.98 33.61 -37.71
C LYS A 969 -27.24 32.13 -37.42
N ILE A 970 -27.36 31.80 -36.14
CA ILE A 970 -27.61 30.43 -35.67
C ILE A 970 -29.02 30.40 -35.08
N PHE A 971 -29.87 29.51 -35.62
CA PHE A 971 -31.23 29.29 -35.18
C PHE A 971 -31.31 27.96 -34.44
N VAL A 972 -31.31 28.03 -33.11
CA VAL A 972 -31.53 26.86 -32.24
C VAL A 972 -33.04 26.61 -32.11
N HIS A 973 -33.46 25.35 -32.11
CA HIS A 973 -34.87 25.02 -31.93
C HIS A 973 -35.42 25.60 -30.60
N PRO A 974 -36.59 26.27 -30.58
CA PRO A 974 -37.08 26.98 -29.40
C PRO A 974 -37.32 26.13 -28.15
N ARG A 975 -37.48 24.81 -28.35
CA ARG A 975 -37.67 23.82 -27.28
C ARG A 975 -36.41 22.98 -27.03
N TYR A 976 -35.25 23.44 -27.51
CA TYR A 976 -33.99 22.79 -27.20
C TYR A 976 -33.76 22.78 -25.70
N ASN A 977 -33.49 21.61 -25.13
CA ASN A 977 -33.11 21.46 -23.74
C ASN A 977 -31.76 20.74 -23.66
N ARG A 978 -30.76 21.50 -23.23
CA ARG A 978 -29.38 21.05 -23.11
C ARG A 978 -29.18 19.91 -22.11
N THR A 979 -29.99 19.85 -21.05
CA THR A 979 -29.84 18.81 -20.02
C THR A 979 -30.21 17.42 -20.51
N ASN A 980 -31.15 17.34 -21.47
CA ASN A 980 -31.65 16.05 -21.94
C ASN A 980 -31.60 15.87 -23.46
N HIS A 981 -30.88 16.77 -24.14
CA HIS A 981 -30.74 16.87 -25.60
C HIS A 981 -32.08 16.82 -26.36
N TYR A 982 -33.17 17.27 -25.72
CA TYR A 982 -34.47 17.30 -26.37
C TYR A 982 -34.48 18.42 -27.42
N ASN A 983 -34.88 18.10 -28.66
CA ASN A 983 -34.79 18.99 -29.83
C ASN A 983 -33.38 19.55 -30.09
N ASP A 984 -32.35 18.71 -30.01
CA ASP A 984 -30.97 19.08 -30.31
C ASP A 984 -30.74 19.26 -31.83
N ILE A 985 -31.14 20.43 -32.33
CA ILE A 985 -30.98 20.83 -33.73
C ILE A 985 -30.79 22.35 -33.86
N ALA A 986 -29.83 22.73 -34.70
CA ALA A 986 -29.59 24.10 -35.13
C ALA A 986 -29.59 24.20 -36.66
N LEU A 987 -30.26 25.23 -37.18
CA LEU A 987 -30.15 25.69 -38.56
C LEU A 987 -29.22 26.90 -38.57
N VAL A 988 -28.23 26.92 -39.44
CA VAL A 988 -27.24 28.01 -39.48
C VAL A 988 -27.22 28.66 -40.85
N LEU A 989 -27.39 29.98 -40.86
CA LEU A 989 -27.20 30.84 -42.02
C LEU A 989 -25.72 31.24 -42.11
N LEU A 990 -25.12 30.98 -43.26
CA LEU A 990 -23.73 31.33 -43.57
C LEU A 990 -23.61 32.80 -44.00
N ARG A 991 -22.46 33.42 -43.71
CA ARG A 991 -22.16 34.83 -44.05
C ARG A 991 -21.98 35.08 -45.55
N SER A 992 -21.63 34.04 -46.31
CA SER A 992 -21.53 34.05 -47.76
C SER A 992 -21.94 32.70 -48.34
N SER A 993 -22.38 32.67 -49.60
CA SER A 993 -22.69 31.41 -50.28
C SER A 993 -21.44 30.55 -50.44
N VAL A 994 -21.59 29.26 -50.16
CA VAL A 994 -20.60 28.22 -50.48
C VAL A 994 -20.58 28.00 -52.00
N ASP A 995 -19.40 28.02 -52.61
CA ASP A 995 -19.25 27.62 -54.00
C ASP A 995 -19.41 26.09 -54.11
N THR A 996 -20.55 25.68 -54.64
CA THR A 996 -20.91 24.26 -54.82
C THR A 996 -20.57 23.76 -56.23
N SER A 997 -19.73 24.46 -56.99
CA SER A 997 -19.27 24.03 -58.32
C SER A 997 -18.30 22.85 -58.23
N ALA A 998 -17.40 22.85 -57.24
CA ALA A 998 -16.44 21.77 -56.94
C ALA A 998 -17.13 20.42 -56.67
N SER A 999 -16.46 19.30 -56.99
CA SER A 999 -17.00 17.96 -56.72
C SER A 999 -16.97 17.57 -55.25
N SER A 1000 -16.00 18.12 -54.52
CA SER A 1000 -15.76 17.90 -53.08
C SER A 1000 -16.70 18.71 -52.18
N ILE A 1001 -17.46 19.66 -52.73
CA ILE A 1001 -18.41 20.49 -51.99
C ILE A 1001 -19.77 20.50 -52.70
N LYS A 1002 -20.72 19.73 -52.18
CA LYS A 1002 -22.09 19.61 -52.70
C LYS A 1002 -23.08 19.51 -51.55
N PRO A 1003 -24.25 20.16 -51.60
CA PRO A 1003 -25.26 20.03 -50.56
C PRO A 1003 -25.91 18.64 -50.59
N ILE A 1004 -26.35 18.12 -49.44
CA ILE A 1004 -27.19 16.93 -49.36
C ILE A 1004 -28.64 17.29 -49.72
N CYS A 1005 -29.41 16.35 -50.28
CA CYS A 1005 -30.82 16.61 -50.54
C CYS A 1005 -31.65 16.52 -49.26
N LEU A 1006 -32.66 17.40 -49.12
CA LEU A 1006 -33.70 17.24 -48.11
C LEU A 1006 -34.92 16.49 -48.69
N PRO A 1007 -35.55 15.57 -47.93
CA PRO A 1007 -36.69 14.78 -48.39
C PRO A 1007 -38.03 15.57 -48.30
N ILE A 1008 -38.12 16.70 -48.99
CA ILE A 1008 -39.25 17.65 -48.92
C ILE A 1008 -40.27 17.52 -50.06
N ILE A 1009 -40.07 16.56 -50.98
CA ILE A 1009 -41.02 16.23 -52.06
C ILE A 1009 -41.63 14.83 -51.83
N ASN A 1010 -42.88 14.64 -52.23
CA ASN A 1010 -43.66 13.44 -51.87
C ASN A 1010 -43.03 12.12 -52.34
N GLN A 1011 -42.35 12.09 -53.49
CA GLN A 1011 -41.77 10.87 -54.09
C GLN A 1011 -40.67 10.21 -53.24
N ILE A 1012 -39.92 11.01 -52.47
CA ILE A 1012 -38.74 10.59 -51.68
C ILE A 1012 -38.97 10.78 -50.18
N ARG A 1013 -40.19 11.17 -49.79
CA ARG A 1013 -40.54 11.48 -48.41
C ARG A 1013 -40.44 10.23 -47.54
N SER A 1014 -40.93 9.10 -48.03
CA SER A 1014 -40.94 7.80 -47.35
C SER A 1014 -39.78 6.92 -47.84
N TYR A 1015 -39.17 6.13 -46.96
CA TYR A 1015 -37.96 5.34 -47.25
C TYR A 1015 -37.95 4.00 -46.47
N ASP A 1016 -37.04 3.10 -46.83
CA ASP A 1016 -36.80 1.84 -46.11
C ASP A 1016 -35.63 2.03 -45.15
N THR A 1017 -35.73 1.54 -43.91
CA THR A 1017 -34.61 1.63 -42.95
C THR A 1017 -33.35 0.91 -43.43
N LEU A 1018 -33.47 -0.07 -44.33
CA LEU A 1018 -32.33 -0.73 -44.99
C LEU A 1018 -31.57 0.19 -45.95
N SER A 1019 -32.21 1.24 -46.48
CA SER A 1019 -31.54 2.20 -47.35
C SER A 1019 -30.79 3.29 -46.61
N LEU A 1020 -30.84 3.28 -45.27
CA LEU A 1020 -30.08 4.19 -44.44
C LEU A 1020 -28.58 3.86 -44.49
N ILE A 1021 -27.81 4.93 -44.51
CA ILE A 1021 -26.38 4.91 -44.63
C ILE A 1021 -25.82 5.84 -43.56
N LEU A 1022 -24.89 5.30 -42.77
CA LEU A 1022 -24.18 6.03 -41.74
C LEU A 1022 -22.82 6.52 -42.27
N VAL A 1023 -22.40 7.66 -41.77
CA VAL A 1023 -21.10 8.27 -42.07
C VAL A 1023 -20.26 8.33 -40.80
N GLY A 1024 -19.00 7.91 -40.90
CA GLY A 1024 -18.03 8.03 -39.82
C GLY A 1024 -16.60 7.88 -40.32
N HIS A 1025 -15.65 7.71 -39.41
CA HIS A 1025 -14.23 7.49 -39.69
C HIS A 1025 -13.79 6.07 -39.30
N THR A 1026 -12.63 5.64 -39.81
CA THR A 1026 -12.00 4.36 -39.43
C THR A 1026 -11.03 4.56 -38.26
N SER A 1027 -10.88 3.54 -37.41
CA SER A 1027 -10.08 3.63 -36.18
C SER A 1027 -8.56 3.75 -36.39
N THR A 1028 -8.07 3.64 -37.63
CA THR A 1028 -6.63 3.60 -37.95
C THR A 1028 -6.07 4.92 -38.48
N SER A 1029 -6.93 5.89 -38.82
CA SER A 1029 -6.53 7.24 -39.24
C SER A 1029 -7.73 8.19 -39.28
N ASP A 1030 -7.64 9.35 -38.61
CA ASP A 1030 -8.67 10.42 -38.62
C ASP A 1030 -8.95 11.04 -40.00
N SER A 1031 -8.26 10.59 -41.05
CA SER A 1031 -8.30 11.19 -42.39
C SER A 1031 -9.12 10.41 -43.42
N GLU A 1032 -9.63 9.20 -43.13
CA GLU A 1032 -10.40 8.39 -44.09
C GLU A 1032 -11.84 8.15 -43.64
N TYR A 1033 -12.78 8.84 -44.30
CA TYR A 1033 -14.22 8.74 -44.07
C TYR A 1033 -14.80 7.49 -44.74
N ARG A 1034 -15.64 6.76 -43.99
CA ARG A 1034 -16.32 5.57 -44.48
C ARG A 1034 -17.82 5.74 -44.43
N ILE A 1035 -18.44 5.44 -45.57
CA ILE A 1035 -19.88 5.30 -45.72
C ILE A 1035 -20.24 3.83 -45.51
N THR A 1036 -21.11 3.54 -44.56
CA THR A 1036 -21.52 2.16 -44.23
C THR A 1036 -23.04 2.00 -44.33
N ASN A 1037 -23.49 1.01 -45.09
CA ASN A 1037 -24.91 0.65 -45.14
C ASN A 1037 -25.34 0.08 -43.79
N ILE A 1038 -26.48 0.52 -43.28
CA ILE A 1038 -26.96 0.13 -41.94
C ILE A 1038 -27.37 -1.35 -41.90
N ASN A 1039 -27.84 -1.94 -43.01
CA ASN A 1039 -28.06 -3.39 -43.17
C ASN A 1039 -28.62 -4.11 -41.92
N GLY A 1040 -29.74 -3.60 -41.40
CA GLY A 1040 -30.38 -4.17 -40.21
C GLY A 1040 -29.63 -3.87 -38.91
N ARG A 1041 -29.02 -2.69 -38.77
CA ARG A 1041 -28.47 -2.14 -37.51
C ARG A 1041 -29.39 -1.08 -36.86
N TYR A 1042 -30.56 -0.84 -37.44
CA TYR A 1042 -31.56 0.09 -36.90
C TYR A 1042 -32.32 -0.54 -35.72
N ILE A 1043 -32.37 0.16 -34.58
CA ILE A 1043 -32.99 -0.30 -33.33
C ILE A 1043 -34.34 0.41 -33.14
N ASP A 1044 -35.34 -0.34 -32.70
CA ASP A 1044 -36.65 0.24 -32.32
C ASP A 1044 -36.53 1.23 -31.16
N MET A 1045 -37.28 2.32 -31.23
CA MET A 1045 -37.25 3.42 -30.25
C MET A 1045 -37.46 2.96 -28.80
N ALA A 1046 -38.37 2.01 -28.56
CA ALA A 1046 -38.65 1.52 -27.21
C ALA A 1046 -37.48 0.72 -26.64
N GLU A 1047 -36.84 -0.10 -27.47
CA GLU A 1047 -35.63 -0.84 -27.09
C GLU A 1047 -34.45 0.10 -26.91
N CYS A 1048 -34.28 1.09 -27.80
CA CYS A 1048 -33.25 2.12 -27.67
C CYS A 1048 -33.37 2.87 -26.34
N GLN A 1049 -34.59 3.35 -26.02
CA GLN A 1049 -34.87 4.03 -24.77
C GLN A 1049 -34.58 3.14 -23.56
N LYS A 1050 -35.00 1.87 -23.60
CA LYS A 1050 -34.73 0.91 -22.52
C LYS A 1050 -33.23 0.73 -22.28
N ARG A 1051 -32.41 0.60 -23.33
CA ARG A 1051 -30.95 0.44 -23.21
C ARG A 1051 -30.35 1.68 -22.56
N TRP A 1052 -30.59 2.86 -23.12
CA TRP A 1052 -30.03 4.12 -22.62
C TRP A 1052 -30.52 4.49 -21.20
N GLN A 1053 -31.76 4.16 -20.84
CA GLN A 1053 -32.26 4.30 -19.46
C GLN A 1053 -31.49 3.44 -18.46
N GLY A 1054 -31.00 2.27 -18.88
CA GLY A 1054 -30.16 1.40 -18.06
C GLY A 1054 -28.89 2.10 -17.57
N LEU A 1055 -28.32 2.98 -18.39
CA LEU A 1055 -27.14 3.76 -18.01
C LEU A 1055 -27.42 4.87 -17.00
N LYS A 1056 -28.68 5.21 -16.69
CA LYS A 1056 -29.08 6.39 -15.87
C LYS A 1056 -28.54 7.72 -16.40
N VAL A 1057 -28.50 7.88 -17.72
CA VAL A 1057 -28.14 9.13 -18.40
C VAL A 1057 -29.42 9.84 -18.85
N SER A 1058 -29.38 11.17 -18.94
CA SER A 1058 -30.59 11.99 -19.14
C SER A 1058 -30.99 12.15 -20.61
N TYR A 1059 -30.88 11.14 -21.48
CA TYR A 1059 -31.32 11.28 -22.88
C TYR A 1059 -32.82 11.08 -23.06
N THR A 1060 -33.44 11.96 -23.86
CA THR A 1060 -34.83 11.79 -24.28
C THR A 1060 -34.87 11.14 -25.67
N ILE A 1061 -35.21 9.85 -25.74
CA ILE A 1061 -35.43 9.15 -27.02
C ILE A 1061 -36.94 9.14 -27.30
N ASP A 1062 -37.32 9.79 -28.40
CA ASP A 1062 -38.69 9.87 -28.87
C ASP A 1062 -38.76 9.80 -30.41
N ARG A 1063 -39.89 10.21 -31.01
CA ARG A 1063 -40.07 10.14 -32.47
C ARG A 1063 -39.14 11.08 -33.25
N SER A 1064 -38.49 12.00 -32.56
CA SER A 1064 -37.52 12.93 -33.12
C SER A 1064 -36.09 12.38 -33.09
N THR A 1065 -35.89 11.10 -32.77
CA THR A 1065 -34.57 10.46 -32.79
C THR A 1065 -34.54 9.19 -33.64
N HIS A 1066 -33.36 8.85 -34.16
CA HIS A 1066 -33.04 7.55 -34.72
C HIS A 1066 -31.99 6.85 -33.86
N CYS A 1067 -32.04 5.53 -33.80
CA CYS A 1067 -31.09 4.71 -33.06
C CYS A 1067 -30.44 3.68 -33.98
N VAL A 1068 -29.12 3.75 -34.14
CA VAL A 1068 -28.36 2.89 -35.05
C VAL A 1068 -27.16 2.29 -34.34
N ILE A 1069 -27.04 0.97 -34.38
CA ILE A 1069 -25.86 0.25 -33.89
C ILE A 1069 -24.69 0.47 -34.87
N THR A 1070 -23.53 0.87 -34.36
CA THR A 1070 -22.35 1.12 -35.19
C THR A 1070 -21.56 -0.16 -35.48
N LYS A 1071 -21.68 -1.18 -34.63
CA LYS A 1071 -20.95 -2.46 -34.69
C LYS A 1071 -21.88 -3.67 -34.48
N ARG A 1072 -21.94 -4.64 -35.41
CA ARG A 1072 -22.90 -5.76 -35.32
C ARG A 1072 -22.40 -6.94 -34.48
N THR A 1073 -21.11 -7.24 -34.57
CA THR A 1073 -20.43 -8.33 -33.84
C THR A 1073 -19.09 -7.83 -33.33
N THR A 1074 -18.46 -8.56 -32.41
CA THR A 1074 -17.14 -8.20 -31.86
C THR A 1074 -16.05 -8.09 -32.94
N ASP A 1075 -16.20 -8.82 -34.05
CA ASP A 1075 -15.25 -8.88 -35.17
C ASP A 1075 -15.46 -7.79 -36.23
N ASP A 1076 -16.60 -7.08 -36.20
CA ASP A 1076 -16.86 -5.95 -37.11
C ASP A 1076 -15.93 -4.76 -36.79
N GLU A 1077 -15.40 -4.12 -37.82
CA GLU A 1077 -14.66 -2.85 -37.68
C GLU A 1077 -15.57 -1.75 -37.10
N CYS A 1078 -15.07 -1.04 -36.09
CA CYS A 1078 -15.73 0.10 -35.48
C CYS A 1078 -15.80 1.27 -36.47
N VAL A 1079 -16.99 1.85 -36.62
CA VAL A 1079 -17.15 3.13 -37.32
C VAL A 1079 -17.24 4.22 -36.26
N GLY A 1080 -16.17 5.00 -36.13
CA GLY A 1080 -16.12 6.12 -35.21
C GLY A 1080 -17.06 7.23 -35.69
N LEU A 1081 -17.84 7.81 -34.78
CA LEU A 1081 -18.78 8.89 -35.06
C LEU A 1081 -18.36 10.15 -34.32
N PHE A 1082 -18.52 11.30 -34.96
CA PHE A 1082 -18.46 12.62 -34.32
C PHE A 1082 -19.85 13.23 -34.27
N THR A 1083 -20.04 14.21 -33.39
CA THR A 1083 -21.29 14.95 -33.27
C THR A 1083 -21.58 15.68 -34.58
N GLY A 1084 -22.83 15.56 -35.04
CA GLY A 1084 -23.31 16.10 -36.31
C GLY A 1084 -23.09 15.19 -37.53
N ALA A 1085 -22.44 14.03 -37.39
CA ALA A 1085 -22.20 13.13 -38.53
C ALA A 1085 -23.53 12.71 -39.19
N SER A 1086 -23.64 12.91 -40.51
CA SER A 1086 -24.91 12.75 -41.22
C SER A 1086 -25.36 11.28 -41.33
N LEU A 1087 -26.65 11.05 -41.11
CA LEU A 1087 -27.37 9.83 -41.44
C LEU A 1087 -28.28 10.11 -42.63
N HIS A 1088 -28.16 9.33 -43.70
CA HIS A 1088 -28.91 9.59 -44.93
C HIS A 1088 -29.42 8.34 -45.61
N SER A 1089 -30.59 8.44 -46.24
CA SER A 1089 -31.15 7.36 -47.06
C SER A 1089 -30.69 7.49 -48.51
N LEU A 1090 -30.33 6.37 -49.15
CA LEU A 1090 -30.12 6.31 -50.59
C LEU A 1090 -31.44 6.00 -51.30
N GLN A 1091 -31.88 6.88 -52.19
CA GLN A 1091 -33.13 6.70 -52.94
C GLN A 1091 -32.98 7.14 -54.40
N LEU A 1092 -33.79 6.55 -55.26
CA LEU A 1092 -33.83 6.90 -56.68
C LEU A 1092 -34.67 8.17 -56.89
N LEU A 1093 -34.10 9.18 -57.52
CA LEU A 1093 -34.80 10.38 -57.98
C LEU A 1093 -34.42 10.63 -59.43
N ARG A 1094 -35.40 10.63 -60.33
CA ARG A 1094 -35.19 10.82 -61.79
C ARG A 1094 -34.16 9.86 -62.39
N SER A 1095 -34.24 8.59 -61.99
CA SER A 1095 -33.33 7.51 -62.42
C SER A 1095 -31.88 7.62 -61.94
N GLU A 1096 -31.58 8.54 -61.02
CA GLU A 1096 -30.26 8.64 -60.38
C GLU A 1096 -30.37 8.40 -58.87
N ASN A 1097 -29.37 7.73 -58.30
CA ASN A 1097 -29.28 7.57 -56.85
C ASN A 1097 -28.87 8.92 -56.22
N ARG A 1098 -29.60 9.29 -55.16
CA ARG A 1098 -29.40 10.54 -54.43
C ARG A 1098 -29.43 10.25 -52.93
N HIS A 1099 -28.55 10.94 -52.20
CA HIS A 1099 -28.49 10.91 -50.75
C HIS A 1099 -29.44 11.94 -50.16
N PHE A 1100 -30.31 11.49 -49.26
CA PHE A 1100 -31.28 12.35 -48.56
C PHE A 1100 -31.02 12.34 -47.07
N LEU A 1101 -30.87 13.52 -46.47
CA LEU A 1101 -30.64 13.67 -45.04
C LEU A 1101 -31.84 13.13 -44.25
N ARG A 1102 -31.55 12.26 -43.29
CA ARG A 1102 -32.53 11.65 -42.36
C ARG A 1102 -32.21 11.95 -40.90
N GLY A 1103 -30.94 12.19 -40.60
CA GLY A 1103 -30.53 12.68 -39.30
C GLY A 1103 -29.07 13.07 -39.24
N PHE A 1104 -28.62 13.38 -38.04
CA PHE A 1104 -27.20 13.57 -37.73
C PHE A 1104 -26.93 13.12 -36.29
N THR A 1105 -25.75 12.57 -36.03
CA THR A 1105 -25.39 12.01 -34.72
C THR A 1105 -25.44 13.12 -33.67
N VAL A 1106 -26.10 12.86 -32.55
CA VAL A 1106 -26.00 13.71 -31.35
C VAL A 1106 -25.03 13.07 -30.38
N THR A 1107 -25.18 11.78 -30.11
CA THR A 1107 -24.29 11.05 -29.20
C THR A 1107 -24.07 9.62 -29.67
N ALA A 1108 -22.90 9.08 -29.38
CA ALA A 1108 -22.55 7.70 -29.71
C ALA A 1108 -21.66 7.09 -28.61
N PRO A 1109 -21.74 5.76 -28.38
CA PRO A 1109 -20.80 5.06 -27.52
C PRO A 1109 -19.37 5.18 -28.05
N LYS A 1110 -18.43 5.64 -27.21
CA LYS A 1110 -17.03 5.84 -27.59
C LYS A 1110 -16.32 4.55 -28.04
N ALA A 1111 -16.62 3.42 -27.39
CA ALA A 1111 -15.98 2.13 -27.66
C ALA A 1111 -16.66 1.30 -28.77
N CYS A 1112 -17.54 1.90 -29.58
CA CYS A 1112 -18.33 1.17 -30.58
C CYS A 1112 -19.05 -0.06 -30.01
N SER A 1113 -20.04 0.20 -29.14
CA SER A 1113 -20.83 -0.85 -28.50
C SER A 1113 -21.63 -1.68 -29.52
N ILE A 1114 -21.66 -3.00 -29.30
CA ILE A 1114 -22.57 -3.91 -30.02
C ILE A 1114 -24.00 -3.88 -29.46
N TYR A 1115 -24.18 -3.30 -28.28
CA TYR A 1115 -25.46 -3.24 -27.58
C TYR A 1115 -26.06 -1.84 -27.61
N TYR A 1116 -25.28 -0.78 -27.44
CA TYR A 1116 -25.81 0.57 -27.42
C TYR A 1116 -25.82 1.21 -28.81
N PRO A 1117 -26.97 1.69 -29.30
CA PRO A 1117 -27.02 2.42 -30.55
C PRO A 1117 -26.53 3.85 -30.38
N ALA A 1118 -25.91 4.41 -31.42
CA ALA A 1118 -25.74 5.84 -31.56
C ALA A 1118 -27.10 6.51 -31.76
N ILE A 1119 -27.29 7.67 -31.14
CA ILE A 1119 -28.50 8.48 -31.19
C ILE A 1119 -28.29 9.58 -32.23
N TYR A 1120 -29.22 9.66 -33.17
CA TYR A 1120 -29.28 10.71 -34.18
C TYR A 1120 -30.52 11.56 -33.98
N THR A 1121 -30.43 12.87 -34.20
CA THR A 1121 -31.62 13.70 -34.36
C THR A 1121 -32.27 13.34 -35.70
N ASN A 1122 -33.55 12.97 -35.68
CA ASN A 1122 -34.35 12.68 -36.87
C ASN A 1122 -34.76 13.98 -37.56
N THR A 1123 -34.05 14.36 -38.63
CA THR A 1123 -34.34 15.60 -39.36
C THR A 1123 -35.72 15.61 -40.00
N ASP A 1124 -36.31 14.45 -40.28
CA ASP A 1124 -37.65 14.38 -40.86
C ASP A 1124 -38.75 14.95 -39.96
N ALA A 1125 -38.53 14.94 -38.63
CA ALA A 1125 -39.42 15.54 -37.64
C ALA A 1125 -39.34 17.07 -37.61
N TYR A 1126 -38.26 17.65 -38.15
CA TYR A 1126 -37.97 19.08 -38.07
C TYR A 1126 -38.05 19.80 -39.42
N LEU A 1127 -38.37 19.12 -40.52
CA LEU A 1127 -38.39 19.74 -41.86
C LEU A 1127 -39.34 20.94 -41.97
N ASP A 1128 -40.52 20.88 -41.35
CA ASP A 1128 -41.45 22.01 -41.35
C ASP A 1128 -40.84 23.23 -40.63
N TRP A 1129 -40.21 23.02 -39.46
CA TRP A 1129 -39.50 24.06 -38.72
C TRP A 1129 -38.30 24.61 -39.49
N ILE A 1130 -37.50 23.73 -40.11
CA ILE A 1130 -36.35 24.13 -40.95
C ILE A 1130 -36.82 25.06 -42.06
N LEU A 1131 -37.82 24.63 -42.84
CA LEU A 1131 -38.34 25.41 -43.96
C LEU A 1131 -39.00 26.70 -43.49
N GLU A 1132 -39.77 26.69 -42.40
CA GLU A 1132 -40.36 27.91 -41.84
C GLU A 1132 -39.29 28.92 -41.44
N THR A 1133 -38.22 28.46 -40.79
CA THR A 1133 -37.14 29.29 -40.22
C THR A 1133 -36.21 29.89 -41.28
N MET A 1134 -35.98 29.22 -42.41
CA MET A 1134 -35.07 29.72 -43.45
C MET A 1134 -35.49 31.11 -43.96
N GLU A 1135 -34.67 32.12 -43.73
CA GLU A 1135 -34.87 33.47 -44.27
C GLU A 1135 -34.46 33.49 -45.76
N LEU A 1136 -35.22 34.19 -46.62
CA LEU A 1136 -34.79 34.39 -48.00
C LEU A 1136 -33.57 35.33 -48.00
N PRO A 1137 -32.39 34.93 -48.54
CA PRO A 1137 -31.23 35.80 -48.57
C PRO A 1137 -31.56 37.12 -49.27
N ALA A 1138 -31.14 38.26 -48.72
CA ALA A 1138 -31.45 39.60 -49.23
C ALA A 1138 -31.08 39.78 -50.73
N VAL A 1139 -30.13 39.01 -51.24
CA VAL A 1139 -29.71 39.00 -52.65
C VAL A 1139 -30.78 38.42 -53.58
N GLN A 1140 -31.60 37.45 -53.14
CA GLN A 1140 -32.72 36.93 -53.92
C GLN A 1140 -33.95 37.87 -53.95
N LEU A 1141 -34.08 38.77 -52.97
CA LEU A 1141 -35.14 39.78 -52.96
C LEU A 1141 -34.88 40.89 -53.99
N ASN A 1142 -33.61 41.23 -54.26
CA ASN A 1142 -33.25 42.16 -55.34
C ASN A 1142 -33.43 41.54 -56.74
N GLY A 1143 -33.37 40.21 -56.87
CA GLY A 1143 -33.66 39.51 -58.12
C GLY A 1143 -35.16 39.38 -58.45
N ARG A 1144 -36.04 39.39 -57.43
CA ARG A 1144 -37.51 39.32 -57.64
C ARG A 1144 -38.15 40.67 -57.97
N ARG A 1145 -37.59 41.80 -57.51
CA ARG A 1145 -38.07 43.14 -57.93
C ARG A 1145 -37.84 43.44 -59.42
N HIS A 1146 -36.98 42.68 -60.12
CA HIS A 1146 -36.78 42.83 -61.56
C HIS A 1146 -37.61 41.89 -62.44
N ARG A 1147 -38.41 40.96 -61.88
CA ARG A 1147 -39.25 40.04 -62.67
C ARG A 1147 -40.75 40.37 -62.72
N GLU A 1148 -41.22 41.36 -61.97
CA GLU A 1148 -42.62 41.85 -62.06
C GLU A 1148 -42.80 43.07 -62.99
N GLN A 1149 -41.76 43.50 -63.72
CA GLN A 1149 -41.86 44.57 -64.73
C GLN A 1149 -41.95 44.07 -66.19
N PHE A 1150 -42.03 42.76 -66.42
CA PHE A 1150 -42.28 42.23 -67.76
C PHE A 1150 -43.23 41.02 -67.71
N ARG A 1151 -44.54 41.30 -67.69
CA ARG A 1151 -45.55 40.62 -68.52
C ARG A 1151 -46.92 41.29 -68.34
N PHE A 1152 -47.42 41.82 -69.47
CA PHE A 1152 -48.83 42.11 -69.74
C PHE A 1152 -49.67 40.84 -69.68
#